data_AF-F2KTA1-F1
#
_entry.id   AF-F2KTA1-F1
#
_cell.length_a   1.000
_cell.length_b   1.000
_cell.length_c   1.000
_cell.angle_alpha   90.00
_cell.angle_beta   90.00
_cell.angle_gamma   90.00
#
_symmetry.space_group_name_H-M   'P 1'
#
loop_
_entity.id
_entity.type
_entity.pdbx_description
1 polymer ?
#
loop_
_entity_poly.entity_id
_entity_poly.type
_entity_poly.pdbx_seq_one_letter_code
_entity_poly.pdbx_strand_id
1 'polypeptide(L)'
;MDLELREGIFVLDEMRNVSIKIGRIIDEEEEKEKEWEPLGPTPKPHILDLRHWDRRLLERYEPIYAPMQDFCNLCTMGPCELSQNKEGACGIDLKTQKARLVTLACLIGASSHTAHARHLVHYLIEKFGHDYPIDLGGDINVEAPNIRLVFGIKPKKLGDLEKVLDYVEQDLVRILHTTHTGQEEDHLDYESKAMHVGMLDHVAMEVADIAQVVAFNYPLGDPNAPLIDIGFGVLETEKPVILVIGHNILPARNIDDYLREHGLEDEVEIAGLCCTAIDTTRYDPKAKIVGTLSYELRAIRSGIPDVVVTDEQCIRADTLRECSKLGIPVIASSEAAARGLPDRTHENPDVIVNDLVSGRAKGVLIRDPDKVGEIAVRVAMEIRKKKGKKPPFMSEEELKTEIDRCTGCMNCVFACPHNLRIDKAMSAAKDGDFSVFKTVEDSCIACGRCEQVCPRDIRIVDVIMKASYDSLVRKTGKMRAGRGPIQDTEIRNVGQPIVMGTIPGIIAPIGCPNYPKARNEIVEIIEEFLKRKFIVVSSGCHAMDLGMYRDEDGKSLYEKYPGAFDAGCLTNVGSCVANSHISGAAIKVANIFAMRPLRANYAEIADYILNRVGAVGLAWGPYSQKAASIATGFNRLGVPAVVGPHAAKYRRAFIGKVWKKEDWWVYDIKSKQRMYVEPCPDALLVVAETKEEAIVQLARLCIRPADTYMGRQIKLTHYIELSKKYLGCLPDDWHLYVRTEADLPLKMKDELLKILEEEHGWKIDWSKKKILEGPIRPYDSGFNPTILEEVFEKYAR
;
A
#
# COMPACT_ATOMS: atom_id res chain seq x y z
N MET A 1 27.06 -32.64 -34.38
CA MET A 1 26.63 -34.02 -34.12
C MET A 1 25.32 -33.89 -33.39
N ASP A 2 24.22 -33.95 -34.13
CA ASP A 2 22.88 -33.76 -33.58
C ASP A 2 22.48 -35.02 -32.84
N LEU A 3 22.38 -34.91 -31.52
CA LEU A 3 21.77 -35.93 -30.69
C LEU A 3 20.42 -35.38 -30.23
N GLU A 4 19.36 -35.77 -30.93
CA GLU A 4 17.99 -35.61 -30.44
C GLU A 4 17.75 -36.68 -29.36
N LEU A 5 17.59 -36.25 -28.10
CA LEU A 5 17.12 -37.13 -27.02
C LEU A 5 15.60 -37.24 -27.12
N ARG A 6 15.08 -38.48 -27.21
CA ARG A 6 13.65 -38.82 -27.15
C ARG A 6 13.33 -39.47 -25.81
N GLU A 7 12.07 -39.51 -25.40
CA GLU A 7 11.61 -40.16 -24.17
C GLU A 7 12.06 -41.63 -24.07
N GLY A 8 12.62 -42.00 -22.91
CA GLY A 8 13.08 -43.35 -22.59
C GLY A 8 14.13 -43.39 -21.46
N ILE A 9 14.43 -44.60 -20.97
CA ILE A 9 15.54 -44.84 -20.03
C ILE A 9 16.85 -44.91 -20.82
N PHE A 10 17.79 -44.00 -20.54
CA PHE A 10 19.16 -44.05 -21.08
C PHE A 10 20.11 -44.62 -20.03
N VAL A 11 20.79 -45.71 -20.37
CA VAL A 11 21.86 -46.30 -19.55
C VAL A 11 23.18 -46.12 -20.30
N LEU A 12 24.14 -45.42 -19.68
CA LEU A 12 25.51 -45.27 -20.16
C LEU A 12 26.43 -45.96 -19.18
N ASP A 13 27.18 -46.96 -19.63
CA ASP A 13 28.12 -47.72 -18.80
C ASP A 13 29.57 -47.59 -19.32
N GLU A 14 30.54 -47.79 -18.42
CA GLU A 14 31.99 -47.80 -18.67
C GLU A 14 32.64 -46.52 -19.26
N MET A 15 32.04 -45.34 -19.06
CA MET A 15 32.63 -44.06 -19.52
C MET A 15 33.84 -43.64 -18.66
N ARG A 16 34.98 -43.36 -19.29
CA ARG A 16 36.16 -42.72 -18.66
C ARG A 16 36.45 -41.37 -19.32
N ASN A 17 36.73 -40.34 -18.50
CA ASN A 17 37.07 -38.96 -18.93
C ASN A 17 35.95 -38.18 -19.65
N VAL A 18 34.68 -38.29 -19.22
CA VAL A 18 33.56 -37.49 -19.76
C VAL A 18 32.95 -36.60 -18.68
N SER A 19 32.62 -35.34 -19.04
CA SER A 19 31.79 -34.44 -18.23
C SER A 19 30.40 -34.36 -18.85
N ILE A 20 29.38 -34.82 -18.12
CA ILE A 20 27.98 -34.75 -18.53
C ILE A 20 27.34 -33.56 -17.81
N LYS A 21 26.81 -32.61 -18.58
CA LYS A 21 25.91 -31.56 -18.07
C LYS A 21 24.49 -31.89 -18.55
N ILE A 22 23.68 -32.43 -17.66
CA ILE A 22 22.25 -32.60 -17.91
C ILE A 22 21.60 -31.21 -17.77
N GLY A 23 20.89 -30.77 -18.80
CA GLY A 23 20.09 -29.55 -18.75
C GLY A 23 18.83 -29.75 -17.88
N ARG A 24 17.80 -28.92 -18.10
CA ARG A 24 16.50 -29.07 -17.42
C ARG A 24 15.85 -30.40 -17.85
N ILE A 25 15.51 -31.25 -16.88
CA ILE A 25 14.64 -32.40 -17.08
C ILE A 25 13.20 -31.87 -17.05
N ILE A 26 12.48 -32.03 -18.15
CA ILE A 26 11.05 -31.69 -18.27
C ILE A 26 10.29 -32.89 -17.72
N ASP A 27 9.59 -32.73 -16.60
CA ASP A 27 8.77 -33.78 -15.98
C ASP A 27 7.35 -33.79 -16.60
N GLU A 28 6.61 -34.88 -16.45
CA GLU A 28 5.19 -35.03 -16.85
C GLU A 28 4.30 -33.92 -16.27
N GLU A 29 4.70 -33.29 -15.16
CA GLU A 29 4.03 -32.12 -14.58
C GLU A 29 4.17 -30.84 -15.42
N GLU A 30 5.29 -30.65 -16.13
CA GLU A 30 5.48 -29.52 -17.07
C GLU A 30 4.61 -29.68 -18.33
N GLU A 31 4.24 -30.91 -18.69
CA GLU A 31 3.22 -31.16 -19.71
C GLU A 31 1.81 -30.82 -19.20
N LYS A 32 1.47 -31.17 -17.96
CA LYS A 32 0.21 -30.75 -17.32
C LYS A 32 0.12 -29.22 -17.12
N GLU A 33 1.24 -28.52 -16.95
CA GLU A 33 1.29 -27.05 -16.96
C GLU A 33 0.90 -26.44 -18.32
N LYS A 34 0.97 -27.19 -19.42
CA LYS A 34 0.44 -26.74 -20.72
C LYS A 34 -1.09 -26.84 -20.80
N GLU A 35 -1.75 -27.60 -19.90
CA GLU A 35 -3.17 -27.93 -20.00
C GLU A 35 -4.14 -27.02 -19.22
N TRP A 36 -3.71 -26.27 -18.20
CA TRP A 36 -4.66 -25.57 -17.30
C TRP A 36 -5.25 -24.26 -17.87
N GLU A 37 -4.49 -23.53 -18.70
CA GLU A 37 -4.95 -22.35 -19.44
C GLU A 37 -3.95 -22.04 -20.57
N PRO A 38 -4.40 -21.61 -21.77
CA PRO A 38 -3.50 -21.19 -22.84
C PRO A 38 -2.57 -20.06 -22.41
N LEU A 39 -1.31 -20.12 -22.83
CA LEU A 39 -0.33 -19.06 -22.57
C LEU A 39 -0.74 -17.78 -23.29
N GLY A 40 -0.88 -16.69 -22.55
CA GLY A 40 -1.12 -15.36 -23.08
C GLY A 40 0.08 -14.77 -23.83
N PRO A 41 -0.08 -13.58 -24.42
CA PRO A 41 0.90 -13.00 -25.34
C PRO A 41 2.17 -12.46 -24.66
N THR A 42 2.16 -12.21 -23.35
CA THR A 42 3.24 -11.49 -22.66
C THR A 42 3.77 -12.21 -21.41
N PRO A 43 4.29 -13.45 -21.52
CA PRO A 43 4.85 -14.16 -20.38
C PRO A 43 6.20 -13.57 -19.98
N LYS A 44 6.35 -13.19 -18.71
CA LYS A 44 7.57 -12.55 -18.18
C LYS A 44 7.97 -11.36 -19.06
N PRO A 45 7.07 -10.37 -19.21
CA PRO A 45 7.25 -9.31 -20.18
C PRO A 45 8.58 -8.59 -19.96
N HIS A 46 9.32 -8.37 -21.05
CA HIS A 46 10.45 -7.45 -21.05
C HIS A 46 9.93 -6.01 -20.85
N ILE A 47 10.83 -5.08 -20.48
CA ILE A 47 10.51 -3.70 -20.10
C ILE A 47 9.78 -2.88 -21.19
N LEU A 48 9.70 -3.37 -22.44
CA LEU A 48 9.02 -2.72 -23.57
C LEU A 48 7.78 -3.49 -24.06
N ASP A 49 7.56 -4.73 -23.63
CA ASP A 49 6.52 -5.60 -24.23
C ASP A 49 5.11 -5.08 -23.96
N LEU A 50 4.92 -4.44 -22.80
CA LEU A 50 3.66 -3.81 -22.38
C LEU A 50 3.63 -2.30 -22.62
N ARG A 51 4.63 -1.73 -23.30
CA ARG A 51 4.71 -0.29 -23.60
C ARG A 51 3.50 0.19 -24.42
N HIS A 52 2.95 -0.65 -25.30
CA HIS A 52 1.77 -0.32 -26.09
C HIS A 52 0.56 -0.01 -25.19
N TRP A 53 0.32 -0.83 -24.16
CA TRP A 53 -0.71 -0.61 -23.15
C TRP A 53 -0.43 0.66 -22.34
N ASP A 54 0.81 0.82 -21.87
CA ASP A 54 1.20 2.00 -21.08
C ASP A 54 0.99 3.29 -21.88
N ARG A 55 1.29 3.29 -23.19
CA ARG A 55 1.06 4.44 -24.08
C ARG A 55 -0.42 4.75 -24.25
N ARG A 56 -1.30 3.74 -24.36
CA ARG A 56 -2.76 3.96 -24.38
C ARG A 56 -3.25 4.62 -23.09
N LEU A 57 -2.73 4.19 -21.95
CA LEU A 57 -3.04 4.84 -20.68
C LEU A 57 -2.52 6.29 -20.65
N LEU A 58 -1.28 6.53 -21.03
CA LEU A 58 -0.64 7.85 -20.95
C LEU A 58 -1.16 8.84 -22.00
N GLU A 59 -1.68 8.36 -23.14
CA GLU A 59 -2.43 9.17 -24.12
C GLU A 59 -3.70 9.74 -23.48
N ARG A 60 -4.45 8.91 -22.75
CA ARG A 60 -5.69 9.32 -22.07
C ARG A 60 -5.43 10.10 -20.78
N TYR A 61 -4.47 9.64 -19.98
CA TYR A 61 -4.15 10.13 -18.64
C TYR A 61 -2.75 10.74 -18.64
N GLU A 62 -2.66 11.94 -19.20
CA GLU A 62 -1.38 12.62 -19.40
C GLU A 62 -0.66 12.82 -18.05
N PRO A 63 0.65 12.52 -17.97
CA PRO A 63 1.41 12.77 -16.77
C PRO A 63 1.59 14.28 -16.55
N ILE A 64 1.14 14.76 -15.39
CA ILE A 64 1.32 16.13 -14.95
C ILE A 64 2.42 16.18 -13.90
N TYR A 65 3.43 17.02 -14.14
CA TYR A 65 4.57 17.13 -13.23
C TYR A 65 4.50 18.39 -12.37
N ALA A 66 4.68 18.21 -11.05
CA ALA A 66 4.78 19.27 -10.06
C ALA A 66 6.19 19.25 -9.45
N PRO A 67 7.14 20.04 -9.98
CA PRO A 67 8.53 19.97 -9.55
C PRO A 67 8.71 20.57 -8.13
N MET A 68 9.20 19.75 -7.20
CA MET A 68 9.62 20.20 -5.86
C MET A 68 11.03 20.83 -5.84
N GLN A 69 11.78 20.66 -6.93
CA GLN A 69 13.14 21.14 -7.13
C GLN A 69 13.35 21.38 -8.62
N ASP A 70 13.98 22.49 -9.01
CA ASP A 70 14.15 22.84 -10.42
C ASP A 70 15.58 22.60 -10.93
N PHE A 71 16.28 21.63 -10.34
CA PHE A 71 17.62 21.25 -10.78
C PHE A 71 17.81 19.73 -10.83
N CYS A 72 18.86 19.29 -11.53
CA CYS A 72 19.37 17.93 -11.54
C CYS A 72 20.82 17.89 -11.04
N ASN A 73 21.10 17.04 -10.06
CA ASN A 73 22.44 16.87 -9.46
C ASN A 73 22.91 15.41 -9.48
N LEU A 74 22.46 14.61 -10.45
CA LEU A 74 22.77 13.18 -10.51
C LEU A 74 24.18 12.83 -10.99
N CYS A 75 24.89 13.76 -11.65
CA CYS A 75 26.25 13.51 -12.14
C CYS A 75 27.16 14.74 -11.96
N THR A 76 28.45 14.54 -12.22
CA THR A 76 29.51 15.55 -12.04
C THR A 76 29.51 16.68 -13.06
N MET A 77 28.69 16.60 -14.11
CA MET A 77 28.43 17.74 -15.01
C MET A 77 27.47 18.76 -14.39
N GLY A 78 26.71 18.35 -13.36
CA GLY A 78 25.77 19.20 -12.64
C GLY A 78 26.38 19.89 -11.41
N PRO A 79 25.55 20.57 -10.59
CA PRO A 79 24.10 20.65 -10.72
C PRO A 79 23.66 21.46 -11.95
N CYS A 80 22.73 20.92 -12.74
CA CYS A 80 22.11 21.63 -13.86
C CYS A 80 20.82 22.29 -13.39
N GLU A 81 20.67 23.58 -13.67
CA GLU A 81 19.45 24.36 -13.44
C GLU A 81 18.46 24.10 -14.59
N LEU A 82 17.25 23.67 -14.27
CA LEU A 82 16.25 23.18 -15.23
C LEU A 82 14.94 23.98 -15.17
N SER A 83 14.86 25.12 -14.46
CA SER A 83 13.64 25.93 -14.39
C SER A 83 13.10 26.28 -15.77
N GLN A 84 11.78 26.42 -15.84
CA GLN A 84 11.08 26.70 -17.11
C GLN A 84 11.33 25.63 -18.19
N ASN A 85 11.55 24.38 -17.76
CA ASN A 85 11.82 23.24 -18.64
C ASN A 85 13.08 23.39 -19.51
N LYS A 86 14.12 24.06 -18.99
CA LYS A 86 15.45 24.06 -19.62
C LYS A 86 16.06 22.67 -19.62
N GLU A 87 17.04 22.50 -20.50
CA GLU A 87 17.86 21.31 -20.61
C GLU A 87 19.10 21.40 -19.71
N GLY A 88 19.48 20.26 -19.12
CA GLY A 88 20.75 20.11 -18.43
C GLY A 88 21.91 19.92 -19.40
N ALA A 89 23.14 19.83 -18.87
CA ALA A 89 24.35 19.65 -19.68
C ALA A 89 24.33 18.40 -20.58
N CYS A 90 23.54 17.37 -20.22
CA CYS A 90 23.36 16.16 -21.01
C CYS A 90 22.13 16.17 -21.92
N GLY A 91 21.42 17.31 -22.05
CA GLY A 91 20.21 17.45 -22.86
C GLY A 91 18.89 17.08 -22.17
N ILE A 92 18.90 16.52 -20.96
CA ILE A 92 17.65 16.17 -20.26
C ILE A 92 16.90 17.42 -19.79
N ASP A 93 15.62 17.53 -20.12
CA ASP A 93 14.76 18.62 -19.67
C ASP A 93 14.16 18.36 -18.27
N LEU A 94 13.50 19.38 -17.69
CA LEU A 94 12.88 19.26 -16.37
C LEU A 94 11.82 18.16 -16.34
N LYS A 95 10.96 18.09 -17.36
CA LYS A 95 9.85 17.13 -17.46
C LYS A 95 10.36 15.69 -17.39
N THR A 96 11.32 15.37 -18.25
CA THR A 96 11.96 14.04 -18.34
C THR A 96 12.74 13.74 -17.07
N GLN A 97 13.40 14.73 -16.48
CA GLN A 97 14.05 14.57 -15.19
C GLN A 97 13.05 14.25 -14.06
N LYS A 98 11.83 14.81 -14.07
CA LYS A 98 10.81 14.42 -13.08
C LYS A 98 10.33 13.00 -13.28
N ALA A 99 10.08 12.59 -14.52
CA ALA A 99 9.73 11.22 -14.85
C ALA A 99 10.82 10.22 -14.39
N ARG A 100 12.09 10.57 -14.60
CA ARG A 100 13.24 9.79 -14.10
C ARG A 100 13.26 9.67 -12.57
N LEU A 101 12.99 10.76 -11.85
CA LEU A 101 12.92 10.74 -10.37
C LEU A 101 11.73 9.92 -9.85
N VAL A 102 10.60 9.93 -10.54
CA VAL A 102 9.43 9.08 -10.22
C VAL A 102 9.75 7.61 -10.47
N THR A 103 10.42 7.30 -11.58
CA THR A 103 10.90 5.94 -11.88
C THR A 103 11.83 5.43 -10.80
N LEU A 104 12.80 6.26 -10.38
CA LEU A 104 13.69 5.96 -9.25
C LEU A 104 12.93 5.75 -7.94
N ALA A 105 11.90 6.55 -7.66
CA ALA A 105 11.06 6.34 -6.49
C ALA A 105 10.32 4.98 -6.56
N CYS A 106 9.79 4.61 -7.72
CA CYS A 106 9.18 3.30 -7.91
C CYS A 106 10.20 2.16 -7.73
N LEU A 107 11.42 2.32 -8.26
CA LEU A 107 12.51 1.34 -8.11
C LEU A 107 12.88 1.12 -6.65
N ILE A 108 13.02 2.19 -5.86
CA ILE A 108 13.29 2.08 -4.42
C ILE A 108 12.14 1.32 -3.72
N GLY A 109 10.89 1.63 -4.07
CA GLY A 109 9.71 0.96 -3.54
C GLY A 109 9.69 -0.54 -3.85
N ALA A 110 9.77 -0.89 -5.13
CA ALA A 110 9.74 -2.27 -5.59
C ALA A 110 10.94 -3.10 -5.11
N SER A 111 12.14 -2.51 -5.05
CA SER A 111 13.32 -3.18 -4.50
C SER A 111 13.15 -3.48 -3.01
N SER A 112 12.41 -2.64 -2.27
CA SER A 112 12.13 -2.88 -0.84
C SER A 112 11.23 -4.11 -0.66
N HIS A 113 10.15 -4.25 -1.42
CA HIS A 113 9.30 -5.44 -1.33
C HIS A 113 9.98 -6.69 -1.90
N THR A 114 10.77 -6.55 -2.96
CA THR A 114 11.54 -7.65 -3.56
C THR A 114 12.61 -8.19 -2.61
N ALA A 115 13.39 -7.30 -1.97
CA ALA A 115 14.41 -7.71 -1.00
C ALA A 115 13.78 -8.41 0.23
N HIS A 116 12.65 -7.88 0.73
CA HIS A 116 11.88 -8.55 1.78
C HIS A 116 11.47 -9.96 1.32
N ALA A 117 10.84 -10.08 0.15
CA ALA A 117 10.36 -11.34 -0.40
C ALA A 117 11.51 -12.36 -0.55
N ARG A 118 12.65 -11.92 -1.09
CA ARG A 118 13.85 -12.72 -1.27
C ARG A 118 14.40 -13.26 0.03
N HIS A 119 14.57 -12.38 1.03
CA HIS A 119 15.07 -12.80 2.34
C HIS A 119 14.13 -13.82 3.00
N LEU A 120 12.83 -13.54 2.97
CA LEU A 120 11.81 -14.43 3.52
C LEU A 120 11.81 -15.80 2.81
N VAL A 121 11.72 -15.84 1.48
CA VAL A 121 11.69 -17.09 0.70
C VAL A 121 12.94 -17.92 0.94
N HIS A 122 14.13 -17.31 0.99
CA HIS A 122 15.37 -18.04 1.28
C HIS A 122 15.34 -18.68 2.67
N TYR A 123 14.98 -17.93 3.71
CA TYR A 123 14.84 -18.49 5.07
C TYR A 123 13.81 -19.62 5.12
N LEU A 124 12.68 -19.45 4.44
CA LEU A 124 11.62 -20.46 4.41
C LEU A 124 12.07 -21.74 3.67
N ILE A 125 12.80 -21.60 2.56
CA ILE A 125 13.37 -22.75 1.84
C ILE A 125 14.41 -23.47 2.72
N GLU A 126 15.25 -22.74 3.45
CA GLU A 126 16.21 -23.33 4.38
C GLU A 126 15.50 -24.09 5.52
N LYS A 127 14.42 -23.53 6.07
CA LYS A 127 13.71 -24.10 7.23
C LYS A 127 12.74 -25.23 6.87
N PHE A 128 12.04 -25.12 5.74
CA PHE A 128 10.95 -26.03 5.36
C PHE A 128 11.22 -26.85 4.10
N GLY A 129 12.28 -26.52 3.36
CA GLY A 129 12.67 -27.18 2.12
C GLY A 129 12.12 -26.50 0.86
N HIS A 130 12.86 -26.64 -0.24
CA HIS A 130 12.52 -26.07 -1.55
C HIS A 130 11.17 -26.56 -2.09
N ASP A 131 10.79 -27.81 -1.78
CA ASP A 131 9.55 -28.43 -2.23
C ASP A 131 8.36 -28.26 -1.26
N TYR A 132 8.50 -27.40 -0.23
CA TYR A 132 7.39 -27.09 0.66
C TYR A 132 6.19 -26.52 -0.13
N PRO A 133 4.98 -27.06 0.05
CA PRO A 133 3.85 -26.76 -0.82
C PRO A 133 3.28 -25.35 -0.59
N ILE A 134 2.79 -24.75 -1.68
CA ILE A 134 1.94 -23.57 -1.64
C ILE A 134 0.49 -24.08 -1.68
N ASP A 135 -0.11 -24.21 -0.51
CA ASP A 135 -1.51 -24.61 -0.34
C ASP A 135 -2.29 -23.50 0.37
N LEU A 136 -3.19 -22.85 -0.38
CA LEU A 136 -4.11 -21.82 0.13
C LEU A 136 -5.52 -22.36 0.38
N GLY A 137 -5.71 -23.69 0.33
CA GLY A 137 -7.00 -24.33 0.53
C GLY A 137 -7.95 -24.27 -0.68
N GLY A 138 -9.10 -24.94 -0.57
CA GLY A 138 -10.05 -25.13 -1.67
C GLY A 138 -10.86 -23.89 -2.09
N ASP A 139 -10.93 -22.86 -1.24
CA ASP A 139 -11.68 -21.63 -1.52
C ASP A 139 -10.87 -20.60 -2.32
N ILE A 140 -9.58 -20.86 -2.57
CA ILE A 140 -8.64 -19.97 -3.27
C ILE A 140 -7.97 -20.78 -4.41
N ASN A 141 -8.67 -20.97 -5.53
CA ASN A 141 -8.18 -21.73 -6.68
C ASN A 141 -7.36 -20.88 -7.66
N VAL A 142 -7.55 -19.56 -7.62
CA VAL A 142 -6.64 -18.58 -8.22
C VAL A 142 -5.68 -18.11 -7.12
N GLU A 143 -4.65 -18.91 -6.82
CA GLU A 143 -3.77 -18.67 -5.66
C GLU A 143 -2.86 -17.45 -5.80
N ALA A 144 -2.33 -17.21 -7.00
CA ALA A 144 -1.34 -16.16 -7.24
C ALA A 144 -1.70 -15.33 -8.49
N PRO A 145 -2.75 -14.49 -8.42
CA PRO A 145 -3.25 -13.76 -9.57
C PRO A 145 -2.21 -12.85 -10.24
N ASN A 146 -1.34 -12.17 -9.49
CA ASN A 146 -0.31 -11.29 -10.08
C ASN A 146 0.79 -12.11 -10.76
N ILE A 147 1.27 -13.19 -10.13
CA ILE A 147 2.27 -14.11 -10.70
C ILE A 147 1.72 -14.78 -11.96
N ARG A 148 0.48 -15.28 -11.93
CA ARG A 148 -0.18 -15.86 -13.11
C ARG A 148 -0.31 -14.85 -14.23
N LEU A 149 -0.71 -13.61 -13.90
CA LEU A 149 -0.91 -12.54 -14.88
C LEU A 149 0.39 -12.11 -15.58
N VAL A 150 1.50 -12.04 -14.84
CA VAL A 150 2.77 -11.50 -15.32
C VAL A 150 3.73 -12.60 -15.75
N PHE A 151 3.99 -13.58 -14.88
CA PHE A 151 4.96 -14.64 -15.11
C PHE A 151 4.36 -15.81 -15.90
N GLY A 152 3.06 -16.08 -15.74
CA GLY A 152 2.36 -17.14 -16.49
C GLY A 152 2.51 -18.55 -15.92
N ILE A 153 2.83 -18.68 -14.63
CA ILE A 153 2.91 -19.96 -13.91
C ILE A 153 1.86 -20.04 -12.80
N LYS A 154 1.57 -21.27 -12.39
CA LYS A 154 0.79 -21.60 -11.19
C LYS A 154 1.79 -22.06 -10.11
N PRO A 155 2.23 -21.20 -9.18
CA PRO A 155 3.26 -21.61 -8.21
C PRO A 155 2.70 -22.71 -7.29
N LYS A 156 3.44 -23.82 -7.14
CA LYS A 156 3.01 -24.97 -6.34
C LYS A 156 3.87 -25.20 -5.10
N LYS A 157 5.10 -24.68 -5.10
CA LYS A 157 6.08 -24.84 -4.02
C LYS A 157 6.92 -23.58 -3.83
N LEU A 158 7.55 -23.44 -2.67
CA LEU A 158 8.41 -22.28 -2.35
C LEU A 158 9.50 -22.04 -3.41
N GLY A 159 10.10 -23.10 -3.96
CA GLY A 159 11.09 -23.00 -5.02
C GLY A 159 10.60 -22.37 -6.33
N ASP A 160 9.28 -22.37 -6.60
CA ASP A 160 8.73 -21.67 -7.76
C ASP A 160 8.73 -20.15 -7.55
N LEU A 161 8.58 -19.69 -6.30
CA LEU A 161 8.64 -18.27 -5.95
C LEU A 161 10.06 -17.70 -6.11
N GLU A 162 11.09 -18.52 -5.88
CA GLU A 162 12.48 -18.15 -6.12
C GLU A 162 12.70 -17.74 -7.59
N LYS A 163 12.20 -18.56 -8.54
CA LYS A 163 12.28 -18.29 -9.98
C LYS A 163 11.53 -17.01 -10.39
N VAL A 164 10.42 -16.71 -9.71
CA VAL A 164 9.67 -15.48 -9.92
C VAL A 164 10.49 -14.27 -9.49
N LEU A 165 11.14 -14.35 -8.34
CA LEU A 165 12.00 -13.28 -7.83
C LEU A 165 13.22 -13.05 -8.72
N ASP A 166 13.81 -14.10 -9.30
CA ASP A 166 14.93 -13.95 -10.25
C ASP A 166 14.57 -13.05 -11.44
N TYR A 167 13.34 -13.21 -11.97
CA TYR A 167 12.80 -12.36 -13.02
C TYR A 167 12.60 -10.91 -12.54
N VAL A 168 11.98 -10.74 -11.37
CA VAL A 168 11.73 -9.40 -10.80
C VAL A 168 13.06 -8.66 -10.59
N GLU A 169 14.05 -9.30 -9.97
CA GLU A 169 15.36 -8.73 -9.70
C GLU A 169 16.10 -8.34 -10.98
N GLN A 170 16.06 -9.21 -12.00
CA GLN A 170 16.66 -8.92 -13.30
C GLN A 170 16.08 -7.64 -13.92
N ASP A 171 14.75 -7.47 -13.90
CA ASP A 171 14.10 -6.30 -14.48
C ASP A 171 14.30 -5.03 -13.64
N LEU A 172 14.33 -5.13 -12.31
CA LEU A 172 14.65 -4.00 -11.45
C LEU A 172 16.06 -3.47 -11.75
N VAL A 173 17.05 -4.35 -11.91
CA VAL A 173 18.42 -3.96 -12.31
C VAL A 173 18.42 -3.34 -13.70
N ARG A 174 17.69 -3.94 -14.65
CA ARG A 174 17.58 -3.43 -16.03
C ARG A 174 17.01 -2.02 -16.07
N ILE A 175 15.95 -1.74 -15.30
CA ILE A 175 15.33 -0.41 -15.27
C ILE A 175 16.20 0.58 -14.49
N LEU A 176 16.85 0.17 -13.40
CA LEU A 176 17.82 1.01 -12.70
C LEU A 176 18.93 1.49 -13.65
N HIS A 177 19.45 0.61 -14.52
CA HIS A 177 20.40 0.98 -15.56
C HIS A 177 19.89 2.10 -16.47
N THR A 178 18.60 2.10 -16.85
CA THR A 178 17.99 3.15 -17.68
C THR A 178 17.92 4.52 -17.00
N THR A 179 18.07 4.58 -15.67
CA THR A 179 18.07 5.85 -14.92
C THR A 179 19.44 6.49 -14.83
N HIS A 180 20.49 5.82 -15.33
CA HIS A 180 21.83 6.39 -15.44
C HIS A 180 21.82 7.65 -16.33
N THR A 181 22.82 8.51 -16.16
CA THR A 181 22.98 9.70 -17.01
C THR A 181 23.22 9.29 -18.48
N GLY A 182 22.53 9.93 -19.42
CA GLY A 182 22.67 9.67 -20.86
C GLY A 182 21.95 8.40 -21.37
N GLN A 183 20.76 8.11 -20.83
CA GLN A 183 19.96 6.94 -21.21
C GLN A 183 18.65 7.39 -21.88
N GLU A 184 17.51 7.25 -21.20
CA GLU A 184 16.20 7.58 -21.77
C GLU A 184 15.99 9.11 -21.91
N GLU A 185 15.45 9.50 -23.07
CA GLU A 185 15.18 10.88 -23.47
C GLU A 185 13.69 11.23 -23.41
N ASP A 186 12.79 10.24 -23.51
CA ASP A 186 11.35 10.47 -23.46
C ASP A 186 10.77 10.25 -22.05
N HIS A 187 10.19 11.32 -21.49
CA HIS A 187 9.47 11.26 -20.22
C HIS A 187 8.36 10.20 -20.17
N LEU A 188 7.65 9.94 -21.27
CA LEU A 188 6.61 8.89 -21.30
C LEU A 188 7.22 7.49 -21.26
N ASP A 189 8.44 7.32 -21.77
CA ASP A 189 9.16 6.06 -21.64
C ASP A 189 9.69 5.82 -20.23
N TYR A 190 9.99 6.88 -19.47
CA TYR A 190 10.18 6.75 -18.02
C TYR A 190 8.88 6.36 -17.32
N GLU A 191 7.74 6.97 -17.65
CA GLU A 191 6.46 6.59 -17.01
C GLU A 191 6.05 5.15 -17.33
N SER A 192 6.24 4.67 -18.57
CA SER A 192 6.05 3.25 -18.93
C SER A 192 6.99 2.33 -18.11
N LYS A 193 8.26 2.70 -17.94
CA LYS A 193 9.19 1.96 -17.06
C LYS A 193 8.74 2.00 -15.59
N ALA A 194 8.24 3.13 -15.09
CA ALA A 194 7.69 3.23 -13.74
C ALA A 194 6.46 2.33 -13.56
N MET A 195 5.56 2.29 -14.55
CA MET A 195 4.44 1.34 -14.61
C MET A 195 4.93 -0.11 -14.60
N HIS A 196 5.98 -0.43 -15.35
CA HIS A 196 6.60 -1.76 -15.32
C HIS A 196 7.14 -2.15 -13.96
N VAL A 197 7.85 -1.24 -13.30
CA VAL A 197 8.31 -1.44 -11.91
C VAL A 197 7.13 -1.64 -10.96
N GLY A 198 6.05 -0.87 -11.10
CA GLY A 198 4.85 -1.02 -10.27
C GLY A 198 4.15 -2.37 -10.43
N MET A 199 4.14 -2.93 -11.65
CA MET A 199 3.65 -4.30 -11.90
C MET A 199 4.53 -5.33 -11.20
N LEU A 200 5.86 -5.22 -11.32
CA LEU A 200 6.80 -6.12 -10.67
C LEU A 200 6.71 -6.04 -9.15
N ASP A 201 6.42 -4.85 -8.61
CA ASP A 201 6.18 -4.63 -7.19
C ASP A 201 5.01 -5.48 -6.69
N HIS A 202 3.89 -5.51 -7.42
CA HIS A 202 2.73 -6.34 -7.07
C HIS A 202 3.06 -7.84 -7.09
N VAL A 203 3.91 -8.27 -8.03
CA VAL A 203 4.41 -9.67 -8.10
C VAL A 203 5.29 -9.99 -6.89
N ALA A 204 6.26 -9.15 -6.55
CA ALA A 204 7.13 -9.35 -5.39
C ALA A 204 6.36 -9.36 -4.06
N MET A 205 5.38 -8.46 -3.93
CA MET A 205 4.46 -8.42 -2.79
C MET A 205 3.64 -9.71 -2.68
N GLU A 206 3.15 -10.27 -3.79
CA GLU A 206 2.42 -11.53 -3.81
C GLU A 206 3.31 -12.72 -3.40
N VAL A 207 4.55 -12.75 -3.89
CA VAL A 207 5.56 -13.74 -3.45
C VAL A 207 5.76 -13.68 -1.94
N ALA A 208 6.03 -12.49 -1.40
CA ALA A 208 6.28 -12.32 0.03
C ALA A 208 5.08 -12.82 0.86
N ASP A 209 3.87 -12.35 0.55
CA ASP A 209 2.71 -12.66 1.40
C ASP A 209 2.27 -14.11 1.30
N ILE A 210 2.24 -14.71 0.09
CA ILE A 210 1.89 -16.12 -0.06
C ILE A 210 2.90 -17.00 0.69
N ALA A 211 4.20 -16.71 0.59
CA ALA A 211 5.24 -17.50 1.25
C ALA A 211 5.07 -17.53 2.78
N GLN A 212 4.88 -16.37 3.42
CA GLN A 212 4.65 -16.33 4.87
C GLN A 212 3.29 -16.91 5.26
N VAL A 213 2.25 -16.73 4.44
CA VAL A 213 0.91 -17.27 4.72
C VAL A 213 0.96 -18.79 4.85
N VAL A 214 1.56 -19.47 3.87
CA VAL A 214 1.61 -20.95 3.85
C VAL A 214 2.61 -21.52 4.85
N ALA A 215 3.73 -20.83 5.09
CA ALA A 215 4.77 -21.34 5.98
C ALA A 215 4.49 -21.08 7.47
N PHE A 216 3.79 -19.99 7.78
CA PHE A 216 3.48 -19.59 9.17
C PHE A 216 2.01 -19.78 9.55
N ASN A 217 1.22 -20.41 8.68
CA ASN A 217 -0.18 -20.74 8.91
C ASN A 217 -1.02 -19.49 9.30
N TYR A 218 -0.85 -18.42 8.54
CA TYR A 218 -1.65 -17.21 8.70
C TYR A 218 -3.12 -17.45 8.34
N PRO A 219 -4.03 -16.54 8.72
CA PRO A 219 -5.40 -16.57 8.21
C PRO A 219 -5.44 -16.69 6.68
N LEU A 220 -6.26 -17.62 6.19
CA LEU A 220 -6.41 -17.99 4.77
C LEU A 220 -7.74 -17.47 4.23
N GLY A 221 -7.79 -16.18 3.95
CA GLY A 221 -9.01 -15.52 3.51
C GLY A 221 -10.13 -15.65 4.53
N ASP A 222 -9.85 -15.57 5.83
CA ASP A 222 -10.90 -15.69 6.86
C ASP A 222 -11.63 -14.35 7.07
N PRO A 223 -12.92 -14.20 6.72
CA PRO A 223 -13.68 -12.97 6.98
C PRO A 223 -13.87 -12.69 8.48
N ASN A 224 -13.71 -13.72 9.33
CA ASN A 224 -13.82 -13.65 10.78
C ASN A 224 -12.46 -13.70 11.49
N ALA A 225 -11.37 -13.41 10.77
CA ALA A 225 -10.04 -13.31 11.36
C ALA A 225 -10.08 -12.51 12.68
N PRO A 226 -9.27 -12.89 13.68
CA PRO A 226 -9.42 -12.41 15.06
C PRO A 226 -9.27 -10.90 15.17
N LEU A 227 -9.95 -10.30 16.15
CA LEU A 227 -9.82 -8.88 16.49
C LEU A 227 -8.66 -8.68 17.46
N ILE A 228 -7.66 -7.91 17.03
CA ILE A 228 -6.40 -7.66 17.72
C ILE A 228 -6.46 -6.31 18.45
N ASP A 229 -5.95 -6.28 19.68
CA ASP A 229 -5.80 -5.02 20.42
C ASP A 229 -4.76 -4.12 19.76
N ILE A 230 -5.14 -2.87 19.54
CA ILE A 230 -4.27 -1.87 18.95
C ILE A 230 -4.31 -0.54 19.70
N GLY A 231 -3.18 0.15 19.75
CA GLY A 231 -3.01 1.50 20.27
C GLY A 231 -1.96 1.59 21.35
N PHE A 232 -1.48 2.81 21.64
CA PHE A 232 -0.40 3.00 22.60
C PHE A 232 -0.76 2.51 24.02
N GLY A 233 -2.01 2.68 24.42
CA GLY A 233 -2.49 2.29 25.76
C GLY A 233 -2.77 0.79 25.96
N VAL A 234 -2.58 -0.06 24.95
CA VAL A 234 -2.77 -1.52 25.10
C VAL A 234 -1.57 -2.23 25.72
N LEU A 235 -0.43 -1.52 25.84
CA LEU A 235 0.81 -2.05 26.39
C LEU A 235 0.68 -2.35 27.88
N GLU A 236 0.99 -3.58 28.28
CA GLU A 236 1.03 -4.01 29.67
C GLU A 236 2.36 -3.61 30.33
N THR A 237 2.43 -2.35 30.79
CA THR A 237 3.70 -1.74 31.25
C THR A 237 4.31 -2.35 32.52
N GLU A 238 3.60 -3.27 33.20
CA GLU A 238 4.13 -4.03 34.33
C GLU A 238 5.08 -5.17 33.89
N LYS A 239 4.90 -5.68 32.67
CA LYS A 239 5.73 -6.74 32.09
C LYS A 239 6.99 -6.16 31.43
N PRO A 240 8.06 -6.94 31.24
CA PRO A 240 9.10 -6.62 30.26
C PRO A 240 8.48 -6.42 28.88
N VAL A 241 8.84 -5.33 28.19
CA VAL A 241 8.28 -4.98 26.88
C VAL A 241 9.38 -5.04 25.81
N ILE A 242 9.18 -5.92 24.84
CA ILE A 242 9.96 -6.00 23.60
C ILE A 242 9.22 -5.23 22.52
N LEU A 243 9.82 -4.14 22.03
CA LEU A 243 9.24 -3.36 20.93
C LEU A 243 9.92 -3.74 19.61
N VAL A 244 9.16 -4.32 18.68
CA VAL A 244 9.63 -4.66 17.33
C VAL A 244 9.19 -3.60 16.33
N ILE A 245 10.11 -3.13 15.49
CA ILE A 245 9.85 -2.07 14.50
C ILE A 245 10.38 -2.51 13.13
N GLY A 246 9.46 -2.60 12.15
CA GLY A 246 9.80 -2.80 10.75
C GLY A 246 8.73 -3.57 9.96
N HIS A 247 9.16 -4.54 9.16
CA HIS A 247 8.39 -5.23 8.12
C HIS A 247 8.62 -6.74 8.10
N ASN A 248 9.86 -7.19 8.09
CA ASN A 248 10.15 -8.62 7.98
C ASN A 248 9.79 -9.30 9.30
N ILE A 249 8.89 -10.27 9.24
CA ILE A 249 8.36 -10.96 10.42
C ILE A 249 9.39 -11.80 11.17
N LEU A 250 10.46 -12.25 10.50
CA LEU A 250 11.37 -13.26 11.04
C LEU A 250 11.90 -12.94 12.46
N PRO A 251 12.32 -11.71 12.81
CA PRO A 251 12.73 -11.39 14.17
C PRO A 251 11.59 -11.53 15.19
N ALA A 252 10.40 -10.99 14.89
CA ALA A 252 9.27 -11.03 15.83
C ALA A 252 8.73 -12.45 16.01
N ARG A 253 8.66 -13.25 14.94
CA ARG A 253 8.24 -14.66 15.03
C ARG A 253 9.20 -15.46 15.89
N ASN A 254 10.51 -15.33 15.72
CA ASN A 254 11.45 -16.10 16.53
C ASN A 254 11.52 -15.63 17.98
N ILE A 255 11.17 -14.37 18.28
CA ILE A 255 10.90 -13.91 19.65
C ILE A 255 9.67 -14.65 20.21
N ASP A 256 8.58 -14.71 19.45
CA ASP A 256 7.35 -15.40 19.84
C ASP A 256 7.57 -16.91 20.07
N ASP A 257 8.26 -17.58 19.14
CA ASP A 257 8.62 -19.00 19.24
C ASP A 257 9.46 -19.26 20.51
N TYR A 258 10.48 -18.44 20.78
CA TYR A 258 11.30 -18.56 21.99
C TYR A 258 10.47 -18.37 23.27
N LEU A 259 9.54 -17.41 23.30
CA LEU A 259 8.65 -17.20 24.44
C LEU A 259 7.78 -18.43 24.72
N ARG A 260 7.19 -19.03 23.69
CA ARG A 260 6.35 -20.24 23.82
C ARG A 260 7.16 -21.46 24.27
N GLU A 261 8.32 -21.69 23.64
CA GLU A 261 9.20 -22.82 23.97
C GLU A 261 9.68 -22.79 25.43
N HIS A 262 9.74 -21.60 26.03
CA HIS A 262 10.19 -21.40 27.41
C HIS A 262 9.07 -21.07 28.40
N GLY A 263 7.80 -21.08 27.97
CA GLY A 263 6.64 -20.77 28.83
C GLY A 263 6.63 -19.34 29.37
N LEU A 264 7.13 -18.38 28.60
CA LEU A 264 7.26 -16.95 28.97
C LEU A 264 6.22 -16.04 28.29
N GLU A 265 5.28 -16.61 27.54
CA GLU A 265 4.25 -15.90 26.78
C GLU A 265 3.34 -14.99 27.62
N ASP A 266 3.10 -15.35 28.88
CA ASP A 266 2.31 -14.52 29.81
C ASP A 266 3.18 -13.57 30.65
N GLU A 267 4.50 -13.72 30.61
CA GLU A 267 5.47 -12.99 31.42
C GLU A 267 6.08 -11.80 30.67
N VAL A 268 6.23 -11.90 29.35
CA VAL A 268 6.89 -10.89 28.49
C VAL A 268 5.94 -10.42 27.41
N GLU A 269 5.88 -9.10 27.23
CA GLU A 269 5.02 -8.46 26.24
C GLU A 269 5.79 -8.23 24.93
N ILE A 270 5.25 -8.73 23.82
CA ILE A 270 5.72 -8.42 22.46
C ILE A 270 4.76 -7.44 21.78
N ALA A 271 5.32 -6.29 21.40
CA ALA A 271 4.57 -5.21 20.79
C ALA A 271 5.22 -4.73 19.51
N GLY A 272 4.41 -4.52 18.46
CA GLY A 272 4.88 -4.14 17.14
C GLY A 272 4.51 -2.72 16.72
N LEU A 273 5.33 -2.16 15.83
CA LEU A 273 5.04 -0.96 15.03
C LEU A 273 5.23 -1.28 13.55
N CYS A 274 4.46 -0.61 12.68
CA CYS A 274 4.52 -0.82 11.22
C CYS A 274 4.12 -2.25 10.78
N CYS A 275 4.51 -2.68 9.58
CA CYS A 275 4.02 -3.92 8.97
C CYS A 275 4.31 -5.17 9.79
N THR A 276 5.49 -5.26 10.43
CA THR A 276 5.82 -6.40 11.28
C THR A 276 4.80 -6.59 12.40
N ALA A 277 4.17 -5.53 12.91
CA ALA A 277 3.14 -5.64 13.93
C ALA A 277 1.90 -6.39 13.40
N ILE A 278 1.51 -6.11 12.16
CA ILE A 278 0.37 -6.79 11.52
C ILE A 278 0.72 -8.25 11.31
N ASP A 279 1.90 -8.55 10.76
CA ASP A 279 2.31 -9.91 10.46
C ASP A 279 2.56 -10.74 11.74
N THR A 280 3.07 -10.14 12.82
CA THR A 280 3.15 -10.80 14.13
C THR A 280 1.78 -11.20 14.61
N THR A 281 0.77 -10.35 14.44
CA THR A 281 -0.60 -10.65 14.92
C THR A 281 -1.39 -11.57 14.00
N ARG A 282 -0.88 -11.84 12.80
CA ARG A 282 -1.36 -12.95 11.94
C ARG A 282 -0.80 -14.29 12.41
N TYR A 283 0.37 -14.28 13.04
CA TYR A 283 0.99 -15.45 13.65
C TYR A 283 0.46 -15.72 15.06
N ASP A 284 0.53 -14.73 15.94
CA ASP A 284 0.04 -14.76 17.31
C ASP A 284 -0.98 -13.62 17.58
N PRO A 285 -2.28 -13.94 17.66
CA PRO A 285 -3.31 -12.96 18.00
C PRO A 285 -3.17 -12.34 19.41
N LYS A 286 -2.36 -12.90 20.32
CA LYS A 286 -2.08 -12.33 21.65
C LYS A 286 -1.16 -11.12 21.58
N ALA A 287 -0.27 -11.05 20.58
CA ALA A 287 0.65 -9.94 20.39
C ALA A 287 -0.08 -8.60 20.19
N LYS A 288 0.59 -7.51 20.55
CA LYS A 288 -0.02 -6.17 20.54
C LYS A 288 0.50 -5.28 19.43
N ILE A 289 -0.36 -4.41 18.92
CA ILE A 289 0.02 -3.38 17.94
C ILE A 289 0.05 -2.03 18.64
N VAL A 290 1.21 -1.38 18.71
CA VAL A 290 1.33 -0.03 19.29
C VAL A 290 0.76 1.01 18.35
N GLY A 291 0.99 0.85 17.05
CA GLY A 291 0.46 1.73 16.01
C GLY A 291 1.34 1.80 14.76
N THR A 292 1.19 2.90 14.05
CA THR A 292 1.86 3.16 12.76
C THR A 292 3.27 3.74 12.94
N LEU A 293 3.98 4.00 11.83
CA LEU A 293 5.26 4.74 11.80
C LEU A 293 5.26 6.00 12.69
N SER A 294 4.13 6.71 12.74
CA SER A 294 3.98 7.95 13.52
C SER A 294 4.07 7.74 15.05
N TYR A 295 4.06 6.49 15.50
CA TYR A 295 4.20 6.08 16.90
C TYR A 295 5.60 5.64 17.29
N GLU A 296 6.55 5.46 16.36
CA GLU A 296 7.90 4.97 16.68
C GLU A 296 8.61 5.83 17.73
N LEU A 297 8.74 7.13 17.46
CA LEU A 297 9.42 8.03 18.40
C LEU A 297 8.63 8.18 19.69
N ARG A 298 7.29 8.08 19.62
CA ARG A 298 6.40 8.17 20.80
C ARG A 298 6.64 6.99 21.73
N ALA A 299 6.66 5.78 21.19
CA ALA A 299 6.93 4.53 21.91
C ALA A 299 8.34 4.53 22.50
N ILE A 300 9.36 4.88 21.71
CA ILE A 300 10.74 4.93 22.20
C ILE A 300 10.86 5.95 23.34
N ARG A 301 10.37 7.18 23.14
CA ARG A 301 10.53 8.26 24.13
C ARG A 301 9.64 8.15 25.35
N SER A 302 8.62 7.31 25.30
CA SER A 302 7.87 6.94 26.49
C SER A 302 8.78 6.30 27.55
N GLY A 303 9.88 5.67 27.13
CA GLY A 303 10.74 4.89 28.02
C GLY A 303 10.10 3.57 28.46
N ILE A 304 8.96 3.17 27.90
CA ILE A 304 8.30 1.89 28.21
C ILE A 304 9.13 0.70 27.73
N PRO A 305 9.64 0.65 26.47
CA PRO A 305 10.37 -0.51 25.98
C PRO A 305 11.61 -0.83 26.84
N ASP A 306 11.85 -2.12 27.06
CA ASP A 306 13.04 -2.62 27.75
C ASP A 306 14.12 -3.04 26.74
N VAL A 307 13.71 -3.43 25.53
CA VAL A 307 14.58 -3.62 24.38
C VAL A 307 13.82 -3.20 23.11
N VAL A 308 14.54 -2.68 22.13
CA VAL A 308 13.99 -2.40 20.80
C VAL A 308 14.67 -3.30 19.78
N VAL A 309 13.87 -4.05 19.02
CA VAL A 309 14.34 -4.88 17.90
C VAL A 309 13.91 -4.21 16.61
N THR A 310 14.83 -4.02 15.67
CA THR A 310 14.52 -3.41 14.38
C THR A 310 14.97 -4.27 13.23
N ASP A 311 14.09 -4.49 12.25
CA ASP A 311 14.44 -5.12 10.98
C ASP A 311 14.83 -4.06 9.93
N GLU A 312 14.00 -3.86 8.91
CA GLU A 312 14.18 -3.02 7.75
C GLU A 312 12.92 -2.18 7.45
N GLN A 313 13.15 -1.11 6.67
CA GLN A 313 12.12 -0.27 6.03
C GLN A 313 11.20 0.50 6.99
N CYS A 314 10.99 1.78 6.67
CA CYS A 314 10.22 2.73 7.48
C CYS A 314 10.67 2.83 8.93
N ILE A 315 11.86 2.35 9.32
CA ILE A 315 12.35 2.55 10.67
C ILE A 315 13.07 3.89 10.74
N ARG A 316 12.85 4.64 11.81
CA ARG A 316 13.59 5.89 12.02
C ARG A 316 15.11 5.70 12.01
N ALA A 317 15.79 6.62 11.34
CA ALA A 317 17.26 6.65 11.27
C ALA A 317 17.92 7.06 12.60
N ASP A 318 17.15 7.60 13.55
CA ASP A 318 17.64 8.00 14.87
C ASP A 318 17.25 7.04 16.01
N THR A 319 16.66 5.87 15.72
CA THR A 319 16.24 4.89 16.73
C THR A 319 17.35 4.56 17.73
N LEU A 320 18.56 4.23 17.27
CA LEU A 320 19.69 3.92 18.16
C LEU A 320 20.04 5.09 19.08
N ARG A 321 20.06 6.31 18.53
CA ARG A 321 20.39 7.52 19.29
C ARG A 321 19.33 7.80 20.35
N GLU A 322 18.06 7.73 20.01
CA GLU A 322 16.96 8.01 20.93
C GLU A 322 16.82 6.93 22.01
N CYS A 323 16.99 5.65 21.65
CA CYS A 323 17.02 4.55 22.63
C CYS A 323 18.21 4.69 23.59
N SER A 324 19.40 5.05 23.07
CA SER A 324 20.61 5.21 23.88
C SER A 324 20.46 6.29 24.96
N LYS A 325 19.75 7.39 24.69
CA LYS A 325 19.45 8.44 25.68
C LYS A 325 18.67 7.92 26.89
N LEU A 326 17.89 6.86 26.69
CA LEU A 326 17.03 6.26 27.70
C LEU A 326 17.62 4.96 28.28
N GLY A 327 18.80 4.55 27.81
CA GLY A 327 19.43 3.29 28.20
C GLY A 327 18.71 2.05 27.68
N ILE A 328 17.90 2.18 26.61
CA ILE A 328 17.21 1.07 25.97
C ILE A 328 18.16 0.43 24.95
N PRO A 329 18.53 -0.85 25.08
CA PRO A 329 19.37 -1.53 24.10
C PRO A 329 18.63 -1.74 22.77
N VAL A 330 19.37 -1.70 21.67
CA VAL A 330 18.84 -1.93 20.31
C VAL A 330 19.46 -3.17 19.68
N ILE A 331 18.62 -4.07 19.16
CA ILE A 331 19.04 -5.20 18.33
C ILE A 331 18.62 -4.90 16.89
N ALA A 332 19.58 -4.64 16.01
CA ALA A 332 19.33 -4.58 14.58
C ALA A 332 19.40 -5.99 13.99
N SER A 333 18.44 -6.37 13.15
CA SER A 333 18.35 -7.71 12.57
C SER A 333 18.51 -7.78 11.05
N SER A 334 18.59 -6.62 10.38
CA SER A 334 18.74 -6.55 8.93
C SER A 334 19.97 -5.71 8.54
N GLU A 335 20.68 -6.17 7.51
CA GLU A 335 21.78 -5.43 6.88
C GLU A 335 21.32 -4.12 6.24
N ALA A 336 20.05 -4.03 5.83
CA ALA A 336 19.46 -2.80 5.29
C ALA A 336 19.43 -1.66 6.34
N ALA A 337 19.49 -1.99 7.63
CA ALA A 337 19.51 -1.03 8.73
C ALA A 337 20.52 -1.42 9.83
N ALA A 338 21.78 -1.67 9.44
CA ALA A 338 22.86 -2.07 10.37
C ALA A 338 23.27 -1.00 11.40
N ARG A 339 22.99 0.28 11.15
CA ARG A 339 23.22 1.43 12.09
C ARG A 339 24.67 1.61 12.56
N GLY A 340 25.65 1.05 11.84
CA GLY A 340 27.05 1.05 12.27
C GLY A 340 27.30 0.25 13.56
N LEU A 341 26.36 -0.61 13.96
CA LEU A 341 26.52 -1.49 15.11
C LEU A 341 27.47 -2.64 14.77
N PRO A 342 28.22 -3.17 15.75
CA PRO A 342 29.06 -4.33 15.52
C PRO A 342 28.20 -5.55 15.19
N ASP A 343 28.57 -6.30 14.13
CA ASP A 343 27.99 -7.61 13.83
C ASP A 343 28.48 -8.62 14.88
N ARG A 344 27.55 -9.16 15.67
CA ARG A 344 27.81 -10.16 16.71
C ARG A 344 27.05 -11.45 16.42
N THR A 345 26.58 -11.66 15.18
CA THR A 345 25.75 -12.81 14.77
C THR A 345 26.34 -14.15 15.21
N HIS A 346 27.66 -14.33 15.12
CA HIS A 346 28.32 -15.61 15.43
C HIS A 346 28.81 -15.72 16.88
N GLU A 347 28.61 -14.71 17.71
CA GLU A 347 29.07 -14.75 19.10
C GLU A 347 28.10 -15.52 20.00
N ASN A 348 28.59 -15.91 21.18
CA ASN A 348 27.79 -16.52 22.24
C ASN A 348 26.73 -15.52 22.76
N PRO A 349 25.43 -15.90 22.77
CA PRO A 349 24.35 -15.09 23.32
C PRO A 349 24.59 -14.53 24.72
N ASP A 350 25.23 -15.30 25.63
CA ASP A 350 25.51 -14.87 27.00
C ASP A 350 26.39 -13.63 27.04
N VAL A 351 27.39 -13.54 26.15
CA VAL A 351 28.28 -12.39 26.07
C VAL A 351 27.52 -11.16 25.59
N ILE A 352 26.69 -11.33 24.56
CA ILE A 352 25.87 -10.26 23.97
C ILE A 352 24.88 -9.73 25.00
N VAL A 353 24.12 -10.61 25.67
CA VAL A 353 23.15 -10.24 26.71
C VAL A 353 23.84 -9.45 27.81
N ASN A 354 24.99 -9.92 28.31
CA ASN A 354 25.75 -9.22 29.35
C ASN A 354 26.23 -7.82 28.89
N ASP A 355 26.72 -7.69 27.67
CA ASP A 355 27.17 -6.41 27.10
C ASP A 355 26.03 -5.39 26.97
N LEU A 356 24.85 -5.84 26.52
CA LEU A 356 23.66 -5.00 26.38
C LEU A 356 23.08 -4.58 27.75
N VAL A 357 22.91 -5.53 28.67
CA VAL A 357 22.35 -5.29 30.02
C VAL A 357 23.25 -4.40 30.88
N SER A 358 24.57 -4.59 30.79
CA SER A 358 25.55 -3.73 31.47
C SER A 358 25.62 -2.32 30.87
N GLY A 359 25.16 -2.14 29.62
CA GLY A 359 25.23 -0.90 28.88
C GLY A 359 26.60 -0.63 28.26
N ARG A 360 27.50 -1.63 28.25
CA ARG A 360 28.79 -1.63 27.52
C ARG A 360 28.54 -1.50 26.01
N ALA A 361 27.54 -2.21 25.50
CA ALA A 361 27.01 -2.03 24.15
C ALA A 361 25.67 -1.30 24.21
N LYS A 362 25.48 -0.30 23.33
CA LYS A 362 24.17 0.38 23.15
C LYS A 362 23.26 -0.38 22.19
N GLY A 363 23.86 -1.23 21.36
CA GLY A 363 23.15 -2.13 20.47
C GLY A 363 24.11 -3.05 19.74
N VAL A 364 23.55 -4.00 18.99
CA VAL A 364 24.27 -5.00 18.20
C VAL A 364 23.52 -5.29 16.91
N LEU A 365 24.24 -5.76 15.89
CA LEU A 365 23.65 -6.37 14.69
C LEU A 365 23.70 -7.90 14.85
N ILE A 366 22.55 -8.56 14.67
CA ILE A 366 22.40 -10.01 14.72
C ILE A 366 21.50 -10.43 13.55
N ARG A 367 22.06 -11.09 12.54
CA ARG A 367 21.33 -11.48 11.32
C ARG A 367 20.61 -12.82 11.41
N ASP A 368 20.96 -13.64 12.40
CA ASP A 368 20.33 -14.92 12.69
C ASP A 368 19.02 -14.70 13.48
N PRO A 369 17.84 -14.95 12.89
CA PRO A 369 16.56 -14.71 13.55
C PRO A 369 16.36 -15.50 14.84
N ASP A 370 16.87 -16.73 14.92
CA ASP A 370 16.68 -17.62 16.07
C ASP A 370 17.45 -17.04 17.28
N LYS A 371 18.68 -16.57 17.05
CA LYS A 371 19.46 -15.84 18.06
C LYS A 371 18.84 -14.51 18.48
N VAL A 372 18.19 -13.80 17.56
CA VAL A 372 17.45 -12.57 17.90
C VAL A 372 16.34 -12.90 18.91
N GLY A 373 15.62 -14.00 18.71
CA GLY A 373 14.58 -14.49 19.63
C GLY A 373 15.09 -14.64 21.06
N GLU A 374 16.12 -15.47 21.25
CA GLU A 374 16.74 -15.71 22.55
C GLU A 374 17.23 -14.42 23.21
N ILE A 375 18.05 -13.64 22.47
CA ILE A 375 18.75 -12.48 23.05
C ILE A 375 17.77 -11.37 23.41
N ALA A 376 16.76 -11.10 22.57
CA ALA A 376 15.77 -10.06 22.84
C ALA A 376 14.98 -10.35 24.12
N VAL A 377 14.52 -11.59 24.31
CA VAL A 377 13.76 -12.00 25.50
C VAL A 377 14.61 -11.88 26.76
N ARG A 378 15.83 -12.45 26.73
CA ARG A 378 16.74 -12.41 27.88
C ARG A 378 17.14 -10.98 28.26
N VAL A 379 17.43 -10.12 27.28
CA VAL A 379 17.76 -8.71 27.52
C VAL A 379 16.56 -7.96 28.11
N ALA A 380 15.36 -8.15 27.57
CA ALA A 380 14.16 -7.44 28.06
C ALA A 380 13.90 -7.73 29.54
N MET A 381 13.95 -9.01 29.94
CA MET A 381 13.74 -9.42 31.32
C MET A 381 14.78 -8.83 32.28
N GLU A 382 16.06 -8.88 31.92
CA GLU A 382 17.14 -8.37 32.77
C GLU A 382 17.15 -6.83 32.84
N ILE A 383 16.86 -6.15 31.73
CA ILE A 383 16.68 -4.69 31.73
C ILE A 383 15.50 -4.30 32.60
N ARG A 384 14.35 -5.00 32.50
CA ARG A 384 13.18 -4.71 33.34
C ARG A 384 13.49 -4.84 34.82
N LYS A 385 14.18 -5.91 35.24
CA LYS A 385 14.63 -6.11 36.63
C LYS A 385 15.50 -4.95 37.13
N LYS A 386 16.40 -4.42 36.30
CA LYS A 386 17.31 -3.33 36.64
C LYS A 386 16.65 -1.94 36.62
N LYS A 387 15.81 -1.68 35.62
CA LYS A 387 15.17 -0.38 35.36
C LYS A 387 14.02 -0.11 36.31
N GLY A 388 13.32 -1.17 36.73
CA GLY A 388 12.09 -1.09 37.51
C GLY A 388 10.97 -0.40 36.73
N LYS A 389 9.93 0.02 37.45
CA LYS A 389 8.82 0.79 36.88
C LYS A 389 9.13 2.28 36.93
N LYS A 390 9.08 2.95 35.78
CA LYS A 390 9.19 4.41 35.68
C LYS A 390 7.97 4.98 34.96
N PRO A 391 7.45 6.14 35.41
CA PRO A 391 6.39 6.81 34.69
C PRO A 391 6.87 7.18 33.27
N PRO A 392 6.00 7.07 32.25
CA PRO A 392 6.39 7.44 30.90
C PRO A 392 6.67 8.93 30.73
N PHE A 393 7.62 9.24 29.84
CA PHE A 393 8.07 10.61 29.53
C PHE A 393 8.64 11.35 30.77
N MET A 394 8.51 12.68 30.80
CA MET A 394 9.01 13.54 31.88
C MET A 394 7.98 13.72 33.01
N SER A 395 8.45 14.15 34.19
CA SER A 395 7.60 14.55 35.33
C SER A 395 6.77 15.81 35.03
N GLU A 396 5.75 16.09 35.87
CA GLU A 396 4.93 17.31 35.73
C GLU A 396 5.77 18.58 35.97
N GLU A 397 6.73 18.53 36.90
CA GLU A 397 7.65 19.62 37.20
C GLU A 397 8.58 19.91 36.02
N GLU A 398 9.11 18.87 35.38
CA GLU A 398 9.90 19.00 34.16
C GLU A 398 9.07 19.53 33.00
N LEU A 399 7.84 19.05 32.83
CA LEU A 399 6.91 19.53 31.80
C LEU A 399 6.70 21.04 31.93
N LYS A 400 6.38 21.51 33.14
CA LYS A 400 6.20 22.93 33.42
C LYS A 400 7.47 23.72 33.10
N THR A 401 8.63 23.19 33.49
CA THR A 401 9.94 23.82 33.21
C THR A 401 10.18 23.96 31.70
N GLU A 402 9.91 22.94 30.91
CA GLU A 402 10.05 22.97 29.45
C GLU A 402 9.11 23.99 28.80
N ILE A 403 7.86 24.08 29.29
CA ILE A 403 6.86 25.04 28.81
C ILE A 403 7.27 26.48 29.13
N ASP A 404 7.72 26.74 30.35
CA ASP A 404 8.11 28.08 30.81
C ASP A 404 9.32 28.63 30.04
N ARG A 405 10.23 27.75 29.60
CA ARG A 405 11.38 28.10 28.74
C ARG A 405 10.99 28.57 27.35
N CYS A 406 9.78 28.26 26.87
CA CYS A 406 9.35 28.63 25.52
C CYS A 406 9.28 30.15 25.36
N THR A 407 9.91 30.68 24.30
CA THR A 407 9.93 32.12 24.00
C THR A 407 8.89 32.54 22.96
N GLY A 408 8.13 31.61 22.37
CA GLY A 408 7.17 31.92 21.32
C GLY A 408 7.79 32.31 19.96
N CYS A 409 9.06 31.97 19.70
CA CYS A 409 9.78 32.37 18.48
C CYS A 409 9.28 31.73 17.16
N MET A 410 8.38 30.75 17.22
CA MET A 410 7.78 30.05 16.07
C MET A 410 8.73 29.23 15.17
N ASN A 411 10.03 29.12 15.46
CA ASN A 411 10.95 28.25 14.69
C ASN A 411 10.42 26.81 14.53
N CYS A 412 9.85 26.26 15.60
CA CYS A 412 9.25 24.92 15.60
C CYS A 412 8.07 24.78 14.65
N VAL A 413 7.31 25.86 14.41
CA VAL A 413 6.18 25.90 13.49
C VAL A 413 6.69 25.84 12.04
N PHE A 414 7.64 26.71 11.69
CA PHE A 414 8.20 26.78 10.33
C PHE A 414 8.99 25.52 9.94
N ALA A 415 9.63 24.85 10.89
CA ALA A 415 10.34 23.59 10.65
C ALA A 415 9.42 22.36 10.64
N CYS A 416 8.19 22.49 11.16
CA CYS A 416 7.25 21.38 11.20
C CYS A 416 6.78 21.03 9.78
N PRO A 417 6.84 19.75 9.36
CA PRO A 417 6.38 19.36 8.02
C PRO A 417 4.89 19.61 7.80
N HIS A 418 4.10 19.75 8.88
CA HIS A 418 2.66 20.02 8.88
C HIS A 418 2.33 21.45 9.36
N ASN A 419 3.33 22.30 9.60
CA ASN A 419 3.15 23.67 10.12
C ASN A 419 2.29 23.76 11.40
N LEU A 420 2.41 22.77 12.31
CA LEU A 420 1.59 22.72 13.52
C LEU A 420 1.85 23.93 14.43
N ARG A 421 0.77 24.47 15.01
CA ARG A 421 0.78 25.65 15.91
C ARG A 421 1.26 25.32 17.33
N ILE A 422 2.48 24.78 17.41
CA ILE A 422 3.16 24.42 18.66
C ILE A 422 3.39 25.68 19.53
N ASP A 423 3.62 26.84 18.91
CA ASP A 423 3.74 28.13 19.58
C ASP A 423 2.49 28.48 20.40
N LYS A 424 1.30 28.23 19.83
CA LYS A 424 0.03 28.47 20.50
C LYS A 424 -0.25 27.45 21.59
N ALA A 425 0.08 26.19 21.36
CA ALA A 425 -0.04 25.15 22.39
C ALA A 425 0.85 25.45 23.60
N MET A 426 2.11 25.83 23.38
CA MET A 426 3.03 26.25 24.45
C MET A 426 2.51 27.49 25.20
N SER A 427 1.96 28.48 24.49
CA SER A 427 1.40 29.69 25.11
C SER A 427 0.20 29.37 25.99
N ALA A 428 -0.76 28.59 25.50
CA ALA A 428 -1.95 28.19 26.27
C ALA A 428 -1.57 27.38 27.52
N ALA A 429 -0.57 26.50 27.39
CA ALA A 429 -0.13 25.66 28.50
C ALA A 429 0.57 26.44 29.63
N LYS A 430 1.13 27.64 29.37
CA LYS A 430 1.63 28.53 30.43
C LYS A 430 0.52 29.00 31.37
N ASP A 431 -0.69 29.13 30.83
CA ASP A 431 -1.90 29.50 31.58
C ASP A 431 -2.65 28.25 32.11
N GLY A 432 -2.06 27.06 31.97
CA GLY A 432 -2.63 25.79 32.43
C GLY A 432 -3.60 25.11 31.45
N ASP A 433 -3.78 25.64 30.23
CA ASP A 433 -4.63 25.04 29.21
C ASP A 433 -3.84 24.11 28.27
N PHE A 434 -4.01 22.80 28.47
CA PHE A 434 -3.42 21.75 27.64
C PHE A 434 -4.32 21.27 26.49
N SER A 435 -5.52 21.82 26.32
CA SER A 435 -6.47 21.37 25.29
C SER A 435 -5.89 21.50 23.87
N VAL A 436 -5.13 22.56 23.62
CA VAL A 436 -4.47 22.80 22.33
C VAL A 436 -3.41 21.75 22.01
N PHE A 437 -2.70 21.22 23.02
CA PHE A 437 -1.72 20.16 22.81
C PHE A 437 -2.37 18.86 22.33
N LYS A 438 -3.60 18.54 22.77
CA LYS A 438 -4.34 17.36 22.31
C LYS A 438 -4.62 17.44 20.80
N THR A 439 -5.07 18.60 20.32
CA THR A 439 -5.27 18.82 18.87
C THR A 439 -3.97 18.74 18.08
N VAL A 440 -2.87 19.28 18.63
CA VAL A 440 -1.54 19.17 18.00
C VAL A 440 -1.09 17.70 17.95
N GLU A 441 -1.33 16.92 19.00
CA GLU A 441 -0.94 15.52 19.11
C GLU A 441 -1.62 14.64 18.05
N ASP A 442 -2.89 14.90 17.73
CA ASP A 442 -3.67 14.21 16.68
C ASP A 442 -3.06 14.31 15.28
N SER A 443 -2.39 15.44 14.99
CA SER A 443 -1.79 15.73 13.68
C SER A 443 -0.27 15.58 13.67
N CYS A 444 0.36 15.44 14.84
CA CYS A 444 1.81 15.32 14.97
C CYS A 444 2.29 13.94 14.51
N ILE A 445 3.22 13.90 13.57
CA ILE A 445 3.88 12.64 13.16
C ILE A 445 5.11 12.30 14.01
N ALA A 446 5.32 12.99 15.13
CA ALA A 446 6.44 12.81 16.06
C ALA A 446 7.81 12.74 15.36
N CYS A 447 8.08 13.66 14.42
CA CYS A 447 9.29 13.59 13.59
C CYS A 447 10.57 14.09 14.27
N GLY A 448 10.45 14.96 15.29
CA GLY A 448 11.57 15.57 16.01
C GLY A 448 12.21 16.80 15.33
N ARG A 449 11.77 17.23 14.14
CA ARG A 449 12.34 18.42 13.46
C ARG A 449 12.21 19.71 14.28
N CYS A 450 11.09 19.88 14.98
CA CYS A 450 10.84 21.05 15.81
C CYS A 450 11.87 21.24 16.92
N GLU A 451 12.41 20.16 17.47
CA GLU A 451 13.40 20.20 18.55
C GLU A 451 14.76 20.68 18.06
N GLN A 452 15.14 20.32 16.83
CA GLN A 452 16.44 20.68 16.23
C GLN A 452 16.59 22.19 15.98
N VAL A 453 15.48 22.91 15.89
CA VAL A 453 15.44 24.35 15.61
C VAL A 453 15.06 25.19 16.83
N CYS A 454 14.81 24.55 17.97
CA CYS A 454 14.43 25.25 19.19
C CYS A 454 15.67 25.90 19.82
N PRO A 455 15.78 27.24 19.89
CA PRO A 455 16.96 27.90 20.47
C PRO A 455 17.08 27.74 21.99
N ARG A 456 16.11 27.06 22.60
CA ARG A 456 16.06 26.76 24.03
C ARG A 456 16.22 25.27 24.29
N ASP A 457 16.48 24.45 23.28
CA ASP A 457 16.63 22.99 23.41
C ASP A 457 15.47 22.30 24.15
N ILE A 458 14.23 22.75 23.88
CA ILE A 458 13.03 22.17 24.49
C ILE A 458 12.76 20.81 23.83
N ARG A 459 12.46 19.79 24.64
CA ARG A 459 12.01 18.46 24.20
C ARG A 459 10.54 18.50 23.74
N ILE A 460 10.28 19.22 22.65
CA ILE A 460 8.92 19.54 22.18
C ILE A 460 8.07 18.29 21.95
N VAL A 461 8.61 17.21 21.38
CA VAL A 461 7.84 15.98 21.17
C VAL A 461 7.39 15.40 22.51
N ASP A 462 8.29 15.35 23.49
CA ASP A 462 8.02 14.82 24.82
C ASP A 462 6.99 15.70 25.54
N VAL A 463 7.06 17.03 25.39
CA VAL A 463 6.05 17.96 25.90
C VAL A 463 4.68 17.66 25.30
N ILE A 464 4.58 17.50 23.98
CA ILE A 464 3.29 17.18 23.31
C ILE A 464 2.74 15.84 23.83
N MET A 465 3.59 14.81 23.93
CA MET A 465 3.16 13.48 24.39
C MET A 465 2.73 13.49 25.85
N LYS A 466 3.50 14.14 26.72
CA LYS A 466 3.22 14.21 28.15
C LYS A 466 1.98 15.06 28.45
N ALA A 467 1.86 16.23 27.82
CA ALA A 467 0.66 17.08 27.93
C ALA A 467 -0.62 16.41 27.41
N SER A 468 -0.47 15.47 26.47
CA SER A 468 -1.59 14.75 25.86
C SER A 468 -1.62 13.27 26.28
N TYR A 469 -0.99 12.91 27.39
CA TYR A 469 -0.77 11.51 27.76
C TYR A 469 -2.08 10.74 27.90
N ASP A 470 -3.08 11.32 28.57
CA ASP A 470 -4.42 10.75 28.70
C ASP A 470 -5.10 10.50 27.35
N SER A 471 -4.89 11.39 26.37
CA SER A 471 -5.40 11.21 25.00
C SER A 471 -4.66 10.05 24.32
N LEU A 472 -3.33 10.03 24.42
CA LEU A 472 -2.48 9.01 23.81
C LEU A 472 -2.82 7.59 24.29
N VAL A 473 -3.03 7.40 25.59
CA VAL A 473 -3.36 6.08 26.17
C VAL A 473 -4.83 5.68 25.92
N ARG A 474 -5.74 6.62 25.67
CA ARG A 474 -7.14 6.33 25.35
C ARG A 474 -7.36 5.95 23.89
N LYS A 475 -6.42 6.27 23.00
CA LYS A 475 -6.42 5.88 21.59
C LYS A 475 -6.07 4.40 21.44
N THR A 476 -6.99 3.56 21.90
CA THR A 476 -6.95 2.11 21.73
C THR A 476 -8.20 1.65 21.00
N GLY A 477 -8.15 0.49 20.37
CA GLY A 477 -9.29 -0.13 19.71
C GLY A 477 -8.98 -1.55 19.29
N LYS A 478 -9.72 -2.02 18.29
CA LYS A 478 -9.58 -3.37 17.73
C LYS A 478 -9.33 -3.28 16.24
N MET A 479 -8.29 -3.97 15.76
CA MET A 479 -8.02 -4.16 14.34
C MET A 479 -8.25 -5.62 13.98
N ARG A 480 -9.02 -5.91 12.93
CA ARG A 480 -9.10 -7.29 12.43
C ARG A 480 -7.72 -7.72 11.94
N ALA A 481 -7.25 -8.92 12.30
CA ALA A 481 -6.00 -9.46 11.81
C ALA A 481 -5.99 -9.52 10.27
N GLY A 482 -4.80 -9.46 9.68
CA GLY A 482 -4.64 -9.56 8.23
C GLY A 482 -5.16 -10.90 7.72
N ARG A 483 -6.27 -10.89 6.99
CA ARG A 483 -6.93 -12.12 6.55
C ARG A 483 -6.25 -12.81 5.36
N GLY A 484 -5.30 -12.14 4.70
CA GLY A 484 -4.67 -12.63 3.48
C GLY A 484 -5.57 -12.49 2.23
N PRO A 485 -5.55 -13.47 1.32
CA PRO A 485 -6.19 -13.38 0.00
C PRO A 485 -7.72 -13.33 0.06
N ILE A 486 -8.33 -12.72 -0.97
CA ILE A 486 -9.78 -12.76 -1.17
C ILE A 486 -10.18 -14.12 -1.77
N GLN A 487 -11.21 -14.75 -1.19
CA GLN A 487 -11.68 -16.07 -1.61
C GLN A 487 -12.39 -16.00 -2.96
N ASP A 488 -12.29 -17.06 -3.75
CA ASP A 488 -12.94 -17.14 -5.05
C ASP A 488 -14.47 -17.18 -4.92
N THR A 489 -14.99 -17.71 -3.81
CA THR A 489 -16.41 -17.67 -3.42
C THR A 489 -16.91 -16.23 -3.26
N GLU A 490 -16.15 -15.38 -2.56
CA GLU A 490 -16.46 -13.96 -2.43
C GLU A 490 -16.46 -13.26 -3.79
N ILE A 491 -15.43 -13.51 -4.62
CA ILE A 491 -15.36 -12.95 -5.98
C ILE A 491 -16.57 -13.36 -6.83
N ARG A 492 -17.04 -14.61 -6.74
CA ARG A 492 -18.25 -15.05 -7.44
C ARG A 492 -19.50 -14.30 -6.97
N ASN A 493 -19.59 -13.99 -5.68
CA ASN A 493 -20.73 -13.28 -5.11
C ASN A 493 -20.77 -11.81 -5.55
N VAL A 494 -19.61 -11.15 -5.60
CA VAL A 494 -19.54 -9.69 -5.86
C VAL A 494 -19.16 -9.31 -7.29
N GLY A 495 -18.61 -10.23 -8.08
CA GLY A 495 -18.09 -9.95 -9.42
C GLY A 495 -19.14 -9.33 -10.35
N GLN A 496 -20.33 -9.94 -10.43
CA GLN A 496 -21.44 -9.40 -11.22
C GLN A 496 -21.90 -8.02 -10.70
N PRO A 497 -22.25 -7.86 -9.40
CA PRO A 497 -22.66 -6.56 -8.88
C PRO A 497 -21.64 -5.43 -9.06
N ILE A 498 -20.34 -5.70 -8.94
CA ILE A 498 -19.28 -4.70 -9.16
C ILE A 498 -19.23 -4.27 -10.63
N VAL A 499 -19.22 -5.23 -11.56
CA VAL A 499 -19.15 -4.94 -13.01
C VAL A 499 -20.41 -4.26 -13.51
N MET A 500 -21.58 -4.62 -12.97
CA MET A 500 -22.83 -3.93 -13.29
C MET A 500 -22.94 -2.55 -12.65
N GLY A 501 -22.13 -2.28 -11.61
CA GLY A 501 -22.10 -1.03 -10.84
C GLY A 501 -23.13 -0.95 -9.71
N THR A 502 -23.87 -2.03 -9.42
CA THR A 502 -24.86 -2.07 -8.33
C THR A 502 -24.22 -2.22 -6.96
N ILE A 503 -23.02 -2.80 -6.88
CA ILE A 503 -22.05 -2.45 -5.84
C ILE A 503 -21.30 -1.21 -6.37
N PRO A 504 -21.37 -0.07 -5.67
CA PRO A 504 -20.85 1.20 -6.20
C PRO A 504 -19.35 1.18 -6.55
N GLY A 505 -18.57 0.38 -5.83
CA GLY A 505 -17.18 0.14 -6.14
C GLY A 505 -16.39 -0.42 -4.96
N ILE A 506 -15.11 -0.66 -5.21
CA ILE A 506 -14.11 -1.05 -4.21
C ILE A 506 -13.29 0.19 -3.83
N ILE A 507 -13.23 0.50 -2.54
CA ILE A 507 -12.38 1.56 -1.99
C ILE A 507 -11.23 0.92 -1.21
N ALA A 508 -9.99 1.25 -1.57
CA ALA A 508 -8.82 0.65 -0.95
C ALA A 508 -7.98 1.67 -0.16
N PRO A 509 -8.28 1.95 1.13
CA PRO A 509 -7.42 2.76 2.00
C PRO A 509 -6.13 2.02 2.35
N ILE A 510 -5.01 2.48 1.79
CA ILE A 510 -3.70 1.85 1.91
C ILE A 510 -2.61 2.90 2.14
N GLY A 511 -1.45 2.45 2.62
CA GLY A 511 -0.25 3.28 2.65
C GLY A 511 0.06 3.86 4.04
N CYS A 512 0.75 5.01 4.05
CA CYS A 512 1.50 5.51 5.20
C CYS A 512 0.68 6.50 6.08
N PRO A 513 1.14 6.84 7.30
CA PRO A 513 0.40 7.71 8.22
C PRO A 513 0.83 9.20 8.17
N ASN A 514 1.36 9.68 7.04
CA ASN A 514 1.75 11.09 6.86
C ASN A 514 0.54 11.94 6.48
N TYR A 515 -0.49 11.94 7.33
CA TYR A 515 -1.77 12.60 7.06
C TYR A 515 -1.63 14.13 7.07
N PRO A 516 -2.38 14.84 6.23
CA PRO A 516 -2.29 16.31 6.15
C PRO A 516 -2.79 17.02 7.41
N LYS A 517 -3.78 16.43 8.07
CA LYS A 517 -4.42 16.97 9.29
C LYS A 517 -4.55 15.84 10.34
N ALA A 518 -5.71 15.75 10.98
CA ALA A 518 -5.96 14.78 12.03
C ALA A 518 -6.00 13.35 11.49
N ARG A 519 -5.45 12.41 12.26
CA ARG A 519 -5.53 10.97 11.97
C ARG A 519 -6.97 10.49 11.76
N ASN A 520 -7.95 11.08 12.42
CA ASN A 520 -9.35 10.67 12.32
C ASN A 520 -9.98 10.88 10.93
N GLU A 521 -9.38 11.71 10.06
CA GLU A 521 -9.95 11.97 8.73
C GLU A 521 -10.07 10.69 7.90
N ILE A 522 -9.13 9.75 8.02
CA ILE A 522 -9.21 8.48 7.27
C ILE A 522 -10.42 7.66 7.70
N VAL A 523 -10.77 7.68 8.99
CA VAL A 523 -11.92 6.98 9.55
C VAL A 523 -13.20 7.60 9.00
N GLU A 524 -13.29 8.93 9.01
CA GLU A 524 -14.47 9.65 8.52
C GLU A 524 -14.69 9.44 7.02
N ILE A 525 -13.62 9.45 6.22
CA ILE A 525 -13.69 9.12 4.79
C ILE A 525 -14.24 7.70 4.62
N ILE A 526 -13.64 6.73 5.29
CA ILE A 526 -13.95 5.30 5.06
C ILE A 526 -15.32 4.89 5.61
N GLU A 527 -15.74 5.44 6.75
CA GLU A 527 -17.06 5.14 7.30
C GLU A 527 -18.18 5.64 6.37
N GLU A 528 -17.99 6.76 5.66
CA GLU A 528 -18.94 7.24 4.65
C GLU A 528 -19.15 6.20 3.54
N PHE A 529 -18.09 5.54 3.07
CA PHE A 529 -18.15 4.51 2.03
C PHE A 529 -18.75 3.19 2.53
N LEU A 530 -18.45 2.79 3.77
CA LEU A 530 -19.07 1.62 4.41
C LEU A 530 -20.59 1.80 4.55
N LYS A 531 -21.05 2.97 5.02
CA LYS A 531 -22.47 3.33 5.11
C LYS A 531 -23.17 3.32 3.75
N ARG A 532 -22.45 3.65 2.68
CA ARG A 532 -22.94 3.68 1.29
C ARG A 532 -22.77 2.37 0.54
N LYS A 533 -22.48 1.26 1.23
CA LYS A 533 -22.41 -0.09 0.66
C LYS A 533 -21.33 -0.27 -0.42
N PHE A 534 -20.24 0.50 -0.35
CA PHE A 534 -19.01 0.17 -1.06
C PHE A 534 -18.30 -1.00 -0.37
N ILE A 535 -17.48 -1.74 -1.12
CA ILE A 535 -16.56 -2.71 -0.53
C ILE A 535 -15.33 -1.94 -0.08
N VAL A 536 -14.92 -2.07 1.18
CA VAL A 536 -13.69 -1.44 1.67
C VAL A 536 -12.65 -2.51 1.99
N VAL A 537 -11.45 -2.35 1.41
CA VAL A 537 -10.33 -3.28 1.60
C VAL A 537 -9.06 -2.52 1.98
N SER A 538 -8.52 -2.75 3.18
CA SER A 538 -7.40 -2.01 3.75
C SER A 538 -6.18 -2.88 4.01
N SER A 539 -5.02 -2.23 4.11
CA SER A 539 -3.75 -2.83 4.50
C SER A 539 -2.87 -1.83 5.26
N GLY A 540 -1.81 -2.32 5.90
CA GLY A 540 -0.73 -1.50 6.43
C GLY A 540 -1.17 -0.48 7.49
N CYS A 541 -0.57 0.72 7.46
CA CYS A 541 -0.83 1.74 8.50
C CYS A 541 -2.26 2.28 8.47
N HIS A 542 -2.94 2.28 7.31
CA HIS A 542 -4.35 2.69 7.26
C HIS A 542 -5.23 1.66 7.97
N ALA A 543 -4.98 0.35 7.77
CA ALA A 543 -5.71 -0.70 8.48
C ALA A 543 -5.59 -0.54 10.01
N MET A 544 -4.42 -0.15 10.49
CA MET A 544 -4.17 0.17 11.90
C MET A 544 -4.98 1.37 12.38
N ASP A 545 -4.89 2.52 11.70
CA ASP A 545 -5.56 3.75 12.14
C ASP A 545 -7.09 3.62 12.10
N LEU A 546 -7.65 2.80 11.18
CA LEU A 546 -9.07 2.43 11.17
C LEU A 546 -9.49 1.59 12.40
N GLY A 547 -8.56 0.81 12.96
CA GLY A 547 -8.78 0.00 14.16
C GLY A 547 -8.52 0.73 15.48
N MET A 548 -7.76 1.83 15.47
CA MET A 548 -7.51 2.66 16.66
C MET A 548 -8.64 3.64 16.99
N TYR A 549 -9.58 3.82 16.08
CA TYR A 549 -10.78 4.63 16.32
C TYR A 549 -11.80 3.89 17.19
N ARG A 550 -12.53 4.64 18.01
CA ARG A 550 -13.74 4.19 18.70
C ARG A 550 -14.86 5.21 18.50
N ASP A 551 -16.05 4.70 18.22
CA ASP A 551 -17.26 5.53 18.19
C ASP A 551 -17.84 5.78 19.59
N GLU A 552 -19.02 6.40 19.64
CA GLU A 552 -19.74 6.73 20.88
C GLU A 552 -20.10 5.48 21.71
N ASP A 553 -20.26 4.32 21.07
CA ASP A 553 -20.51 3.03 21.71
C ASP A 553 -19.21 2.31 22.12
N GLY A 554 -18.05 2.93 21.89
CA GLY A 554 -16.74 2.38 22.22
C GLY A 554 -16.23 1.32 21.24
N LYS A 555 -16.85 1.18 20.07
CA LYS A 555 -16.52 0.16 19.04
C LYS A 555 -15.63 0.74 17.94
N SER A 556 -14.68 -0.07 17.49
CA SER A 556 -13.90 0.18 16.27
C SER A 556 -14.70 -0.09 15.00
N LEU A 557 -14.20 0.37 13.85
CA LEU A 557 -14.84 0.06 12.56
C LEU A 557 -14.89 -1.45 12.28
N TYR A 558 -13.87 -2.20 12.69
CA TYR A 558 -13.84 -3.66 12.48
C TYR A 558 -14.85 -4.44 13.33
N GLU A 559 -15.30 -3.86 14.44
CA GLU A 559 -16.37 -4.41 15.27
C GLU A 559 -17.76 -4.06 14.71
N LYS A 560 -17.88 -2.92 14.02
CA LYS A 560 -19.14 -2.44 13.44
C LYS A 560 -19.47 -3.09 12.10
N TYR A 561 -18.45 -3.34 11.29
CA TYR A 561 -18.59 -3.80 9.91
C TYR A 561 -18.00 -5.22 9.74
N PRO A 562 -18.68 -6.13 9.02
CA PRO A 562 -18.16 -7.47 8.76
C PRO A 562 -16.84 -7.45 7.97
N GLY A 563 -16.04 -8.51 8.10
CA GLY A 563 -14.72 -8.64 7.46
C GLY A 563 -14.69 -9.32 6.09
N ALA A 564 -15.87 -9.64 5.52
CA ALA A 564 -15.98 -10.23 4.19
C ALA A 564 -15.67 -9.21 3.08
N PHE A 565 -15.33 -9.70 1.89
CA PHE A 565 -15.20 -8.88 0.69
C PHE A 565 -16.58 -8.70 0.04
N ASP A 566 -17.41 -7.84 0.64
CA ASP A 566 -18.80 -7.60 0.22
C ASP A 566 -19.26 -6.16 0.55
N ALA A 567 -20.43 -5.77 0.01
CA ALA A 567 -21.00 -4.44 0.09
C ALA A 567 -21.21 -3.97 1.54
N GLY A 568 -20.52 -2.90 1.93
CA GLY A 568 -20.56 -2.33 3.28
C GLY A 568 -19.74 -3.12 4.30
N CYS A 569 -18.80 -3.94 3.85
CA CYS A 569 -17.85 -4.66 4.70
C CYS A 569 -16.47 -4.00 4.69
N LEU A 570 -15.72 -4.19 5.78
CA LEU A 570 -14.36 -3.69 5.97
C LEU A 570 -13.38 -4.88 6.09
N THR A 571 -12.69 -5.15 4.99
CA THR A 571 -11.68 -6.21 4.92
C THR A 571 -10.28 -5.67 5.26
N ASN A 572 -9.55 -6.29 6.18
CA ASN A 572 -8.10 -6.08 6.32
C ASN A 572 -7.34 -7.24 5.69
N VAL A 573 -6.62 -7.01 4.58
CA VAL A 573 -5.84 -8.08 3.91
C VAL A 573 -4.51 -8.36 4.61
N GLY A 574 -3.95 -7.40 5.36
CA GLY A 574 -2.70 -7.59 6.10
C GLY A 574 -1.72 -6.43 5.97
N SER A 575 -0.42 -6.75 5.99
CA SER A 575 0.66 -5.77 5.91
C SER A 575 0.79 -5.17 4.50
N CYS A 576 1.77 -4.29 4.26
CA CYS A 576 1.89 -3.62 2.96
C CYS A 576 2.12 -4.60 1.79
N VAL A 577 2.75 -5.76 2.01
CA VAL A 577 2.91 -6.79 0.95
C VAL A 577 1.58 -7.48 0.62
N ALA A 578 0.60 -7.46 1.52
CA ALA A 578 -0.75 -7.96 1.25
C ALA A 578 -1.57 -7.05 0.30
N ASN A 579 -1.05 -5.90 -0.12
CA ASN A 579 -1.67 -5.12 -1.21
C ASN A 579 -1.77 -5.90 -2.52
N SER A 580 -0.93 -6.92 -2.70
CA SER A 580 -1.03 -7.89 -3.80
C SER A 580 -2.38 -8.61 -3.83
N HIS A 581 -3.05 -8.82 -2.69
CA HIS A 581 -4.39 -9.41 -2.64
C HIS A 581 -5.48 -8.43 -3.07
N ILE A 582 -5.23 -7.12 -2.97
CA ILE A 582 -6.15 -6.08 -3.45
C ILE A 582 -6.09 -6.00 -4.98
N SER A 583 -4.90 -5.97 -5.57
CA SER A 583 -4.75 -6.09 -7.03
C SER A 583 -5.25 -7.45 -7.50
N GLY A 584 -4.95 -8.51 -6.75
CA GLY A 584 -5.42 -9.86 -6.97
C GLY A 584 -6.94 -9.96 -7.02
N ALA A 585 -7.67 -9.28 -6.14
CA ALA A 585 -9.13 -9.25 -6.18
C ALA A 585 -9.67 -8.63 -7.48
N ALA A 586 -9.10 -7.50 -7.95
CA ALA A 586 -9.49 -6.89 -9.21
C ALA A 586 -9.19 -7.81 -10.42
N ILE A 587 -8.05 -8.48 -10.40
CA ILE A 587 -7.64 -9.47 -11.41
C ILE A 587 -8.59 -10.68 -11.40
N LYS A 588 -8.93 -11.20 -10.21
CA LYS A 588 -9.87 -12.31 -10.04
C LYS A 588 -11.28 -11.95 -10.51
N VAL A 589 -11.76 -10.71 -10.37
CA VAL A 589 -13.04 -10.31 -10.95
C VAL A 589 -13.02 -10.50 -12.48
N ALA A 590 -11.95 -10.08 -13.15
CA ALA A 590 -11.83 -10.28 -14.60
C ALA A 590 -11.73 -11.77 -14.97
N ASN A 591 -10.97 -12.58 -14.22
CA ASN A 591 -10.78 -14.00 -14.53
C ASN A 591 -12.00 -14.87 -14.15
N ILE A 592 -12.51 -14.77 -12.93
CA ILE A 592 -13.57 -15.66 -12.42
C ILE A 592 -14.93 -15.26 -12.96
N PHE A 593 -15.30 -13.97 -12.88
CA PHE A 593 -16.63 -13.53 -13.30
C PHE A 593 -16.72 -13.36 -14.82
N ALA A 594 -15.71 -12.76 -15.45
CA ALA A 594 -15.73 -12.50 -16.89
C ALA A 594 -15.01 -13.56 -17.74
N MET A 595 -14.49 -14.63 -17.11
CA MET A 595 -13.83 -15.75 -17.79
C MET A 595 -12.71 -15.30 -18.73
N ARG A 596 -12.01 -14.21 -18.37
CA ARG A 596 -10.86 -13.72 -19.14
C ARG A 596 -9.64 -14.59 -18.87
N PRO A 597 -8.92 -15.05 -19.91
CA PRO A 597 -7.69 -15.80 -19.72
C PRO A 597 -6.68 -14.97 -18.91
N LEU A 598 -6.12 -15.57 -17.86
CA LEU A 598 -5.27 -14.87 -16.90
C LEU A 598 -3.78 -15.01 -17.23
N ARG A 599 -3.36 -16.22 -17.59
CA ARG A 599 -1.97 -16.64 -17.76
C ARG A 599 -1.24 -15.72 -18.73
N ALA A 600 -0.29 -14.93 -18.24
CA ALA A 600 0.56 -14.05 -19.06
C ALA A 600 -0.22 -13.08 -19.98
N ASN A 601 -1.33 -12.52 -19.48
CA ASN A 601 -2.29 -11.74 -20.27
C ASN A 601 -2.58 -10.33 -19.70
N TYR A 602 -1.51 -9.63 -19.29
CA TYR A 602 -1.61 -8.38 -18.51
C TYR A 602 -2.52 -7.31 -19.14
N ALA A 603 -2.29 -6.96 -20.41
CA ALA A 603 -2.96 -5.83 -21.06
C ALA A 603 -4.49 -6.04 -21.16
N GLU A 604 -4.95 -7.24 -21.53
CA GLU A 604 -6.38 -7.55 -21.63
C GLU A 604 -7.09 -7.46 -20.27
N ILE A 605 -6.44 -7.96 -19.21
CA ILE A 605 -7.01 -7.91 -17.86
C ILE A 605 -7.04 -6.47 -17.34
N ALA A 606 -5.98 -5.69 -17.55
CA ALA A 606 -5.92 -4.29 -17.15
C ALA A 606 -6.97 -3.43 -17.90
N ASP A 607 -7.14 -3.64 -19.21
CA ASP A 607 -8.19 -3.00 -20.01
C ASP A 607 -9.59 -3.38 -19.52
N TYR A 608 -9.82 -4.65 -19.17
CA TYR A 608 -11.09 -5.07 -18.57
C TYR A 608 -11.37 -4.32 -17.26
N ILE A 609 -10.38 -4.23 -16.37
CA ILE A 609 -10.50 -3.53 -15.08
C ILE A 609 -10.81 -2.06 -15.31
N LEU A 610 -10.05 -1.37 -16.17
CA LEU A 610 -10.22 0.05 -16.50
C LEU A 610 -11.64 0.37 -16.96
N ASN A 611 -12.22 -0.49 -17.80
CA ASN A 611 -13.51 -0.21 -18.44
C ASN A 611 -14.73 -0.73 -17.64
N ARG A 612 -14.54 -1.62 -16.67
CA ARG A 612 -15.66 -2.38 -16.07
C ARG A 612 -15.63 -2.50 -14.56
N VAL A 613 -14.47 -2.45 -13.92
CA VAL A 613 -14.35 -2.70 -12.48
C VAL A 613 -14.23 -1.36 -11.76
N GLY A 614 -15.32 -0.92 -11.13
CA GLY A 614 -15.32 0.28 -10.28
C GLY A 614 -14.48 0.07 -9.03
N ALA A 615 -13.23 0.57 -9.05
CA ALA A 615 -12.29 0.45 -7.94
C ALA A 615 -11.42 1.71 -7.86
N VAL A 616 -11.10 2.16 -6.65
CA VAL A 616 -10.26 3.34 -6.41
C VAL A 616 -9.41 3.13 -5.15
N GLY A 617 -8.11 3.35 -5.27
CA GLY A 617 -7.19 3.40 -4.13
C GLY A 617 -7.29 4.74 -3.38
N LEU A 618 -7.07 4.70 -2.08
CA LEU A 618 -6.87 5.89 -1.25
C LEU A 618 -5.54 5.75 -0.51
N ALA A 619 -4.60 6.66 -0.77
CA ALA A 619 -3.44 6.83 0.08
C ALA A 619 -3.49 8.23 0.69
N TRP A 620 -4.09 8.36 1.87
CA TRP A 620 -4.35 9.67 2.49
C TRP A 620 -3.11 10.28 3.13
N GLY A 621 -2.24 9.45 3.68
CA GLY A 621 -0.98 9.90 4.30
C GLY A 621 0.30 9.40 3.61
N PRO A 622 0.44 9.44 2.28
CA PRO A 622 1.53 8.74 1.63
C PRO A 622 2.86 9.45 1.91
N TYR A 623 3.93 8.64 2.04
CA TYR A 623 5.27 9.12 2.40
C TYR A 623 6.37 8.31 1.69
N SER A 624 6.24 6.98 1.70
CA SER A 624 7.32 6.08 1.27
C SER A 624 7.34 5.86 -0.25
N GLN A 625 8.52 5.60 -0.77
CA GLN A 625 8.74 5.13 -2.14
C GLN A 625 7.93 3.87 -2.48
N LYS A 626 7.67 3.01 -1.48
CA LYS A 626 6.76 1.86 -1.59
C LYS A 626 5.33 2.26 -1.96
N ALA A 627 4.82 3.35 -1.39
CA ALA A 627 3.49 3.85 -1.77
C ALA A 627 3.45 4.32 -3.23
N ALA A 628 4.55 4.88 -3.76
CA ALA A 628 4.65 5.30 -5.15
C ALA A 628 4.65 4.11 -6.13
N SER A 629 5.40 3.04 -5.81
CA SER A 629 5.42 1.82 -6.64
C SER A 629 4.09 1.08 -6.59
N ILE A 630 3.47 0.92 -5.41
CA ILE A 630 2.16 0.28 -5.24
C ILE A 630 1.10 1.01 -6.08
N ALA A 631 0.97 2.33 -5.90
CA ALA A 631 -0.01 3.14 -6.63
C ALA A 631 0.22 3.08 -8.15
N THR A 632 1.48 3.12 -8.58
CA THR A 632 1.83 3.05 -10.01
C THR A 632 1.49 1.67 -10.60
N GLY A 633 1.61 0.57 -9.83
CA GLY A 633 1.15 -0.75 -10.23
C GLY A 633 -0.37 -0.81 -10.42
N PHE A 634 -1.14 -0.24 -9.49
CA PHE A 634 -2.60 -0.10 -9.64
C PHE A 634 -2.99 0.74 -10.85
N ASN A 635 -2.28 1.85 -11.09
CA ASN A 635 -2.52 2.69 -12.27
C ASN A 635 -2.31 1.91 -13.57
N ARG A 636 -1.26 1.08 -13.64
CA ARG A 636 -1.03 0.21 -14.80
C ARG A 636 -2.15 -0.85 -14.96
N LEU A 637 -2.78 -1.30 -13.88
CA LEU A 637 -3.97 -2.17 -13.93
C LEU A 637 -5.27 -1.43 -14.32
N GLY A 638 -5.22 -0.12 -14.60
CA GLY A 638 -6.42 0.68 -14.85
C GLY A 638 -7.21 1.04 -13.59
N VAL A 639 -6.59 0.90 -12.41
CA VAL A 639 -7.19 1.27 -11.12
C VAL A 639 -6.71 2.67 -10.72
N PRO A 640 -7.61 3.67 -10.63
CA PRO A 640 -7.26 5.00 -10.17
C PRO A 640 -6.95 5.06 -8.67
N ALA A 641 -6.23 6.10 -8.26
CA ALA A 641 -5.93 6.37 -6.86
C ALA A 641 -6.09 7.86 -6.51
N VAL A 642 -6.77 8.12 -5.39
CA VAL A 642 -6.80 9.43 -4.74
C VAL A 642 -5.71 9.46 -3.67
N VAL A 643 -4.91 10.52 -3.66
CA VAL A 643 -3.81 10.67 -2.72
C VAL A 643 -3.90 11.98 -1.96
N GLY A 644 -3.51 11.97 -0.67
CA GLY A 644 -3.50 13.19 0.14
C GLY A 644 -2.48 14.23 -0.34
N PRO A 645 -2.52 15.47 0.15
CA PRO A 645 -1.80 16.60 -0.45
C PRO A 645 -0.28 16.47 -0.36
N HIS A 646 0.24 15.72 0.62
CA HIS A 646 1.67 15.43 0.68
C HIS A 646 2.18 14.59 -0.50
N ALA A 647 1.30 13.88 -1.21
CA ALA A 647 1.65 13.11 -2.40
C ALA A 647 2.06 13.98 -3.60
N ALA A 648 1.70 15.27 -3.62
CA ALA A 648 2.22 16.20 -4.61
C ALA A 648 3.77 16.20 -4.65
N LYS A 649 4.41 15.82 -3.54
CA LYS A 649 5.86 15.67 -3.42
C LYS A 649 6.43 14.46 -4.16
N TYR A 650 5.61 13.51 -4.62
CA TYR A 650 6.02 12.49 -5.59
C TYR A 650 6.22 13.06 -6.99
N ARG A 651 5.75 14.30 -7.24
CA ARG A 651 6.01 15.11 -8.43
C ARG A 651 5.17 14.75 -9.65
N ARG A 652 4.30 13.74 -9.60
CA ARG A 652 3.51 13.29 -10.75
C ARG A 652 2.07 12.95 -10.38
N ALA A 653 1.14 13.34 -11.25
CA ALA A 653 -0.25 12.92 -11.31
C ALA A 653 -0.56 12.37 -12.71
N PHE A 654 -1.66 11.63 -12.87
CA PHE A 654 -2.14 11.13 -14.16
C PHE A 654 -3.58 11.60 -14.36
N ILE A 655 -3.77 12.65 -15.14
CA ILE A 655 -5.06 13.33 -15.27
C ILE A 655 -5.41 13.45 -16.76
N GLY A 656 -6.62 13.01 -17.11
CA GLY A 656 -7.14 13.12 -18.46
C GLY A 656 -7.75 14.49 -18.72
N LYS A 657 -7.56 15.00 -19.95
CA LYS A 657 -8.10 16.29 -20.38
C LYS A 657 -9.51 16.07 -20.92
N VAL A 658 -10.53 16.24 -20.07
CA VAL A 658 -11.94 15.95 -20.39
C VAL A 658 -12.48 16.74 -21.61
N TRP A 659 -11.88 17.89 -21.93
CA TRP A 659 -12.25 18.70 -23.11
C TRP A 659 -11.67 18.20 -24.43
N LYS A 660 -10.68 17.30 -24.44
CA LYS A 660 -10.11 16.69 -25.65
C LYS A 660 -10.87 15.41 -26.01
N LYS A 661 -11.96 15.56 -26.75
CA LYS A 661 -12.87 14.44 -27.07
C LYS A 661 -12.17 13.28 -27.81
N GLU A 662 -11.14 13.59 -28.58
CA GLU A 662 -10.33 12.64 -29.33
C GLU A 662 -9.54 11.65 -28.45
N ASP A 663 -9.34 11.93 -27.16
CA ASP A 663 -8.63 11.07 -26.20
C ASP A 663 -9.60 10.08 -25.48
N TRP A 664 -10.91 10.32 -25.57
CA TRP A 664 -11.96 9.58 -24.87
C TRP A 664 -12.75 8.66 -25.80
N TRP A 665 -12.10 7.64 -26.32
CA TRP A 665 -12.71 6.68 -27.23
C TRP A 665 -12.48 5.23 -26.79
N VAL A 666 -13.34 4.32 -27.22
CA VAL A 666 -13.15 2.87 -27.09
C VAL A 666 -13.57 2.18 -28.39
N TYR A 667 -13.08 0.97 -28.61
CA TYR A 667 -13.76 0.02 -29.48
C TYR A 667 -14.89 -0.64 -28.70
N ASP A 668 -16.08 -0.69 -29.29
CA ASP A 668 -17.15 -1.57 -28.81
C ASP A 668 -17.16 -2.86 -29.62
N ILE A 669 -16.80 -3.95 -28.95
CA ILE A 669 -16.71 -5.29 -29.54
C ILE A 669 -18.05 -5.72 -30.14
N LYS A 670 -19.18 -5.33 -29.51
CA LYS A 670 -20.51 -5.72 -29.97
C LYS A 670 -20.89 -5.03 -31.27
N SER A 671 -20.79 -3.69 -31.33
CA SER A 671 -21.15 -2.92 -32.54
C SER A 671 -20.06 -2.91 -33.61
N LYS A 672 -18.85 -3.37 -33.30
CA LYS A 672 -17.67 -3.33 -34.18
C LYS A 672 -17.26 -1.92 -34.60
N GLN A 673 -17.49 -0.94 -33.72
CA GLN A 673 -17.22 0.48 -33.99
C GLN A 673 -16.32 1.11 -32.94
N ARG A 674 -15.55 2.12 -33.37
CA ARG A 674 -14.88 3.05 -32.46
C ARG A 674 -15.86 4.15 -32.06
N MET A 675 -16.02 4.37 -30.76
CA MET A 675 -17.01 5.30 -30.21
C MET A 675 -16.39 6.26 -29.20
N TYR A 676 -16.88 7.50 -29.19
CA TYR A 676 -16.62 8.47 -28.13
C TYR A 676 -17.38 8.07 -26.86
N VAL A 677 -16.71 8.13 -25.71
CA VAL A 677 -17.25 7.69 -24.40
C VAL A 677 -17.09 8.75 -23.33
N GLU A 678 -17.85 8.59 -22.25
CA GLU A 678 -17.78 9.46 -21.09
C GLU A 678 -16.40 9.33 -20.38
N PRO A 679 -15.83 10.43 -19.86
CA PRO A 679 -14.51 10.42 -19.22
C PRO A 679 -14.56 9.79 -17.81
N CYS A 680 -14.73 8.47 -17.73
CA CYS A 680 -14.85 7.75 -16.46
C CYS A 680 -13.99 6.46 -16.44
N PRO A 681 -12.99 6.35 -15.55
CA PRO A 681 -12.45 7.41 -14.70
C PRO A 681 -11.73 8.49 -15.54
N ASP A 682 -11.71 9.74 -15.05
CA ASP A 682 -11.03 10.86 -15.71
C ASP A 682 -9.57 11.06 -15.26
N ALA A 683 -9.14 10.38 -14.21
CA ALA A 683 -7.77 10.38 -13.71
C ALA A 683 -7.36 8.97 -13.25
N LEU A 684 -6.06 8.64 -13.34
CA LEU A 684 -5.50 7.46 -12.68
C LEU A 684 -4.79 7.81 -11.36
N LEU A 685 -4.29 9.04 -11.21
CA LEU A 685 -3.69 9.47 -9.97
C LEU A 685 -3.98 10.95 -9.76
N VAL A 686 -4.75 11.27 -8.72
CA VAL A 686 -5.18 12.64 -8.41
C VAL A 686 -4.93 12.97 -6.94
N VAL A 687 -4.50 14.20 -6.69
CA VAL A 687 -4.29 14.72 -5.34
C VAL A 687 -5.59 15.39 -4.87
N ALA A 688 -6.01 15.08 -3.64
CA ALA A 688 -7.07 15.81 -2.95
C ALA A 688 -6.48 16.58 -1.76
N GLU A 689 -6.88 17.83 -1.57
CA GLU A 689 -6.39 18.70 -0.50
C GLU A 689 -7.09 18.42 0.82
N THR A 690 -8.41 18.18 0.77
CA THR A 690 -9.25 17.97 1.95
C THR A 690 -9.97 16.62 1.91
N LYS A 691 -10.40 16.13 3.07
CA LYS A 691 -11.19 14.90 3.16
C LYS A 691 -12.50 15.01 2.38
N GLU A 692 -13.10 16.19 2.36
CA GLU A 692 -14.34 16.51 1.64
C GLU A 692 -14.16 16.28 0.14
N GLU A 693 -13.08 16.83 -0.43
CA GLU A 693 -12.71 16.61 -1.82
C GLU A 693 -12.39 15.14 -2.08
N ALA A 694 -11.61 14.50 -1.20
CA ALA A 694 -11.23 13.10 -1.35
C ALA A 694 -12.45 12.17 -1.43
N ILE A 695 -13.46 12.38 -0.58
CA ILE A 695 -14.71 11.60 -0.59
C ILE A 695 -15.43 11.74 -1.94
N VAL A 696 -15.52 12.95 -2.47
CA VAL A 696 -16.20 13.19 -3.74
C VAL A 696 -15.41 12.56 -4.90
N GLN A 697 -14.08 12.70 -4.90
CA GLN A 697 -13.18 12.11 -5.89
C GLN A 697 -13.25 10.57 -5.90
N LEU A 698 -13.25 9.94 -4.73
CA LEU A 698 -13.35 8.48 -4.60
C LEU A 698 -14.64 7.92 -5.20
N ALA A 699 -15.78 8.58 -4.97
CA ALA A 699 -17.05 8.18 -5.57
C ALA A 699 -17.08 8.38 -7.09
N ARG A 700 -16.58 9.54 -7.56
CA ARG A 700 -16.49 9.87 -8.99
C ARG A 700 -15.65 8.86 -9.77
N LEU A 701 -14.46 8.56 -9.25
CA LEU A 701 -13.50 7.66 -9.89
C LEU A 701 -13.93 6.19 -9.85
N CYS A 702 -15.05 5.83 -9.21
CA CYS A 702 -15.64 4.49 -9.32
C CYS A 702 -16.55 4.32 -10.55
N ILE A 703 -16.95 5.41 -11.22
CA ILE A 703 -17.81 5.34 -12.43
C ILE A 703 -17.02 4.68 -13.56
N ARG A 704 -17.66 3.79 -14.32
CA ARG A 704 -17.05 3.05 -15.43
C ARG A 704 -17.89 3.14 -16.69
N PRO A 705 -17.29 3.06 -17.90
CA PRO A 705 -18.05 3.16 -19.14
C PRO A 705 -19.09 2.03 -19.28
N ALA A 706 -18.78 0.84 -18.77
CA ALA A 706 -19.63 -0.34 -18.86
C ALA A 706 -20.70 -0.47 -17.76
N ASP A 707 -20.87 0.52 -16.88
CA ASP A 707 -21.92 0.49 -15.85
C ASP A 707 -23.29 0.24 -16.49
N THR A 708 -24.11 -0.63 -15.90
CA THR A 708 -25.53 -0.72 -16.30
C THR A 708 -26.28 0.57 -15.95
N TYR A 709 -27.51 0.77 -16.45
CA TYR A 709 -28.27 1.96 -16.07
C TYR A 709 -28.53 2.03 -14.55
N MET A 710 -28.79 0.88 -13.91
CA MET A 710 -28.99 0.83 -12.45
C MET A 710 -27.69 1.14 -11.70
N GLY A 711 -26.57 0.56 -12.13
CA GLY A 711 -25.27 0.83 -11.50
C GLY A 711 -24.85 2.29 -11.66
N ARG A 712 -25.02 2.85 -12.85
CA ARG A 712 -24.74 4.27 -13.11
C ARG A 712 -25.65 5.17 -12.27
N GLN A 713 -26.94 4.85 -12.13
CA GLN A 713 -27.84 5.57 -11.24
C GLN A 713 -27.37 5.57 -9.80
N ILE A 714 -26.93 4.42 -9.27
CA ILE A 714 -26.39 4.30 -7.90
C ILE A 714 -25.12 5.15 -7.75
N LYS A 715 -24.15 5.01 -8.65
CA LYS A 715 -22.88 5.74 -8.59
C LYS A 715 -23.08 7.25 -8.74
N LEU A 716 -23.94 7.69 -9.66
CA LEU A 716 -24.31 9.11 -9.81
C LEU A 716 -25.04 9.64 -8.59
N THR A 717 -25.92 8.84 -7.97
CA THR A 717 -26.58 9.22 -6.72
C THR A 717 -25.54 9.50 -5.64
N HIS A 718 -24.59 8.59 -5.44
CA HIS A 718 -23.52 8.81 -4.46
C HIS A 718 -22.65 10.01 -4.82
N TYR A 719 -22.21 10.15 -6.07
CA TYR A 719 -21.38 11.27 -6.48
C TYR A 719 -22.04 12.63 -6.23
N ILE A 720 -23.30 12.78 -6.67
CA ILE A 720 -24.06 14.03 -6.53
C ILE A 720 -24.39 14.31 -5.06
N GLU A 721 -24.85 13.31 -4.30
CA GLU A 721 -25.17 13.49 -2.87
C GLU A 721 -23.92 13.84 -2.05
N LEU A 722 -22.78 13.20 -2.32
CA LEU A 722 -21.53 13.48 -1.64
C LEU A 722 -21.03 14.89 -1.98
N SER A 723 -21.11 15.31 -3.24
CA SER A 723 -20.78 16.68 -3.64
C SER A 723 -21.67 17.71 -2.93
N LYS A 724 -23.00 17.50 -2.94
CA LYS A 724 -23.93 18.39 -2.23
C LYS A 724 -23.65 18.43 -0.72
N LYS A 725 -23.34 17.28 -0.11
CA LYS A 725 -23.07 17.16 1.34
C LYS A 725 -21.76 17.84 1.76
N TYR A 726 -20.69 17.62 1.02
CA TYR A 726 -19.33 18.00 1.42
C TYR A 726 -18.78 19.25 0.73
N LEU A 727 -19.24 19.55 -0.48
CA LEU A 727 -18.81 20.71 -1.27
C LEU A 727 -19.92 21.75 -1.46
N GLY A 728 -21.18 21.42 -1.12
CA GLY A 728 -22.30 22.36 -1.15
C GLY A 728 -22.85 22.66 -2.55
N CYS A 729 -22.34 22.02 -3.60
CA CYS A 729 -22.73 22.25 -4.99
C CYS A 729 -22.98 20.93 -5.75
N LEU A 730 -23.65 21.05 -6.91
CA LEU A 730 -23.65 20.00 -7.91
C LEU A 730 -22.25 19.90 -8.52
N PRO A 731 -21.74 18.68 -8.81
CA PRO A 731 -20.46 18.55 -9.48
C PRO A 731 -20.54 19.01 -10.94
N ASP A 732 -19.65 19.90 -11.39
CA ASP A 732 -19.74 20.55 -12.71
C ASP A 732 -19.85 19.58 -13.91
N ASP A 733 -19.29 18.37 -13.79
CA ASP A 733 -19.19 17.36 -14.85
C ASP A 733 -20.27 16.26 -14.76
N TRP A 734 -21.22 16.35 -13.81
CA TRP A 734 -22.19 15.27 -13.55
C TRP A 734 -22.99 14.84 -14.80
N HIS A 735 -23.32 15.82 -15.65
CA HIS A 735 -24.08 15.64 -16.89
C HIS A 735 -23.33 14.78 -17.93
N LEU A 736 -22.00 14.73 -17.88
CA LEU A 736 -21.18 13.93 -18.80
C LEU A 736 -21.39 12.43 -18.61
N TYR A 737 -21.83 11.99 -17.42
CA TYR A 737 -22.01 10.57 -17.09
C TYR A 737 -23.45 10.08 -17.29
N VAL A 738 -24.34 10.90 -17.86
CA VAL A 738 -25.75 10.56 -18.11
C VAL A 738 -25.91 10.08 -19.55
N ARG A 739 -26.40 8.85 -19.75
CA ARG A 739 -26.68 8.27 -21.09
C ARG A 739 -28.17 8.18 -21.39
N THR A 740 -29.00 8.18 -20.35
CA THR A 740 -30.46 8.11 -20.40
C THR A 740 -31.04 8.65 -19.09
N GLU A 741 -32.31 9.03 -19.09
CA GLU A 741 -33.08 9.42 -17.92
C GLU A 741 -33.13 8.36 -16.81
N ALA A 742 -32.78 7.11 -17.11
CA ALA A 742 -32.68 6.01 -16.14
C ALA A 742 -31.37 6.06 -15.32
N ASP A 743 -30.32 6.73 -15.82
CA ASP A 743 -29.08 6.96 -15.07
C ASP A 743 -29.24 8.04 -13.99
N LEU A 744 -30.31 8.86 -14.06
CA LEU A 744 -30.51 9.96 -13.11
C LEU A 744 -30.98 9.45 -11.74
N PRO A 745 -30.46 10.02 -10.62
CA PRO A 745 -30.95 9.74 -9.27
C PRO A 745 -32.47 9.96 -9.16
N LEU A 746 -33.21 8.94 -8.71
CA LEU A 746 -34.69 8.98 -8.69
C LEU A 746 -35.26 10.18 -7.93
N LYS A 747 -34.66 10.54 -6.78
CA LYS A 747 -35.14 11.64 -5.93
C LYS A 747 -34.93 13.02 -6.54
N MET A 748 -33.98 13.16 -7.47
CA MET A 748 -33.58 14.43 -8.07
C MET A 748 -33.86 14.48 -9.58
N LYS A 749 -34.53 13.46 -10.13
CA LYS A 749 -34.68 13.29 -11.57
C LYS A 749 -35.29 14.50 -12.26
N ASP A 750 -36.36 15.06 -11.71
CA ASP A 750 -37.05 16.22 -12.31
C ASP A 750 -36.19 17.49 -12.26
N GLU A 751 -35.47 17.74 -11.16
CA GLU A 751 -34.53 18.86 -11.00
C GLU A 751 -33.40 18.75 -12.03
N LEU A 752 -32.79 17.57 -12.11
CA LEU A 752 -31.65 17.31 -13.00
C LEU A 752 -32.05 17.35 -14.47
N LEU A 753 -33.24 16.87 -14.85
CA LEU A 753 -33.76 17.01 -16.21
C LEU A 753 -33.93 18.48 -16.63
N LYS A 754 -34.35 19.35 -15.71
CA LYS A 754 -34.48 20.79 -15.99
C LYS A 754 -33.11 21.41 -16.22
N ILE A 755 -32.14 21.09 -15.38
CA ILE A 755 -30.75 21.57 -15.54
C ILE A 755 -30.16 21.11 -16.88
N LEU A 756 -30.40 19.86 -17.29
CA LEU A 756 -29.96 19.36 -18.60
C LEU A 756 -30.56 20.16 -19.76
N GLU A 757 -31.84 20.52 -19.69
CA GLU A 757 -32.50 21.33 -20.71
C GLU A 757 -32.03 22.80 -20.69
N GLU A 758 -32.03 23.44 -19.52
CA GLU A 758 -31.79 24.88 -19.35
C GLU A 758 -30.31 25.25 -19.47
N GLU A 759 -29.40 24.45 -18.89
CA GLU A 759 -27.97 24.79 -18.79
C GLU A 759 -27.10 24.05 -19.82
N HIS A 760 -27.51 22.83 -20.22
CA HIS A 760 -26.74 22.00 -21.16
C HIS A 760 -27.39 21.86 -22.54
N GLY A 761 -28.59 22.43 -22.76
CA GLY A 761 -29.27 22.47 -24.06
C GLY A 761 -29.79 21.11 -24.53
N TRP A 762 -30.07 20.17 -23.62
CA TRP A 762 -30.60 18.84 -23.96
C TRP A 762 -32.09 18.93 -24.33
N LYS A 763 -32.54 18.05 -25.21
CA LYS A 763 -33.97 17.99 -25.59
C LYS A 763 -34.70 16.97 -24.73
N ILE A 764 -35.71 17.41 -23.99
CA ILE A 764 -36.48 16.57 -23.06
C ILE A 764 -37.94 16.43 -23.52
N ASP A 765 -38.44 15.19 -23.59
CA ASP A 765 -39.88 14.92 -23.65
C ASP A 765 -40.45 14.95 -22.24
N TRP A 766 -40.95 16.11 -21.81
CA TRP A 766 -41.53 16.30 -20.48
C TRP A 766 -42.80 15.48 -20.22
N SER A 767 -43.50 15.04 -21.27
CA SER A 767 -44.68 14.18 -21.10
C SER A 767 -44.31 12.78 -20.60
N LYS A 768 -43.13 12.30 -21.00
CA LYS A 768 -42.57 10.99 -20.61
C LYS A 768 -41.37 11.09 -19.68
N LYS A 769 -40.92 12.32 -19.39
CA LYS A 769 -39.67 12.63 -18.66
C LYS A 769 -38.47 11.88 -19.24
N LYS A 770 -38.35 11.93 -20.57
CA LYS A 770 -37.38 11.17 -21.36
C LYS A 770 -36.39 12.09 -22.06
N ILE A 771 -35.12 11.70 -22.08
CA ILE A 771 -34.08 12.41 -22.82
C ILE A 771 -34.14 12.00 -24.29
N LEU A 772 -34.23 12.98 -25.20
CA LEU A 772 -34.29 12.74 -26.65
C LEU A 772 -32.93 12.95 -27.32
N GLU A 773 -32.23 14.03 -26.98
CA GLU A 773 -30.92 14.40 -27.51
C GLU A 773 -30.09 15.08 -26.42
N GLY A 774 -28.77 14.89 -26.44
CA GLY A 774 -27.85 15.49 -25.46
C GLY A 774 -26.70 14.59 -25.00
N PRO A 775 -26.96 13.34 -24.57
CA PRO A 775 -25.93 12.43 -24.09
C PRO A 775 -24.76 12.23 -25.06
N ILE A 776 -23.55 12.00 -24.52
CA ILE A 776 -22.36 11.61 -25.30
C ILE A 776 -22.65 10.40 -26.19
N ARG A 777 -23.36 9.41 -25.63
CA ARG A 777 -23.87 8.23 -26.31
C ARG A 777 -25.13 7.73 -25.61
N PRO A 778 -26.02 7.00 -26.32
CA PRO A 778 -27.13 6.32 -25.67
C PRO A 778 -26.66 5.16 -24.80
N TYR A 779 -27.50 4.74 -23.86
CA TYR A 779 -27.28 3.50 -23.12
C TYR A 779 -27.47 2.27 -24.03
N ASP A 780 -26.51 1.34 -23.99
CA ASP A 780 -26.60 0.01 -24.59
C ASP A 780 -26.21 -1.04 -23.54
N SER A 781 -27.12 -1.98 -23.25
CA SER A 781 -26.90 -3.07 -22.30
C SER A 781 -25.84 -4.07 -22.76
N GLY A 782 -25.56 -4.13 -24.06
CA GLY A 782 -24.54 -5.01 -24.64
C GLY A 782 -23.20 -4.31 -24.90
N PHE A 783 -23.04 -3.05 -24.47
CA PHE A 783 -21.81 -2.29 -24.69
C PHE A 783 -20.59 -3.03 -24.14
N ASN A 784 -19.61 -3.27 -25.01
CA ASN A 784 -18.41 -4.04 -24.70
C ASN A 784 -17.14 -3.26 -25.02
N PRO A 785 -16.77 -2.29 -24.16
CA PRO A 785 -15.64 -1.39 -24.39
C PRO A 785 -14.29 -2.08 -24.20
N THR A 786 -13.35 -1.73 -25.08
CA THR A 786 -11.91 -1.96 -24.94
C THR A 786 -11.13 -0.82 -25.59
N ILE A 787 -9.95 -0.46 -25.07
CA ILE A 787 -9.04 0.49 -25.71
C ILE A 787 -7.88 -0.19 -26.44
N LEU A 788 -7.89 -1.53 -26.47
CA LEU A 788 -6.88 -2.36 -27.12
C LEU A 788 -7.43 -2.93 -28.42
N GLU A 789 -6.69 -2.71 -29.50
CA GLU A 789 -7.06 -3.17 -30.84
C GLU A 789 -6.97 -4.70 -30.93
N GLU A 790 -5.95 -5.31 -30.32
CA GLU A 790 -5.79 -6.76 -30.28
C GLU A 790 -6.92 -7.47 -29.53
N VAL A 791 -7.45 -6.85 -28.47
CA VAL A 791 -8.62 -7.38 -27.73
C VAL A 791 -9.88 -7.24 -28.58
N PHE A 792 -10.04 -6.09 -29.24
CA PHE A 792 -11.14 -5.86 -30.17
C PHE A 792 -11.13 -6.92 -31.29
N GLU A 793 -10.01 -7.11 -31.98
CA GLU A 793 -9.86 -8.09 -33.06
C GLU A 793 -10.06 -9.54 -32.60
N LYS A 794 -9.68 -9.87 -31.36
CA LYS A 794 -9.85 -11.21 -30.78
C LYS A 794 -11.32 -11.55 -30.56
N TYR A 795 -12.13 -10.60 -30.09
CA TYR A 795 -13.52 -10.86 -29.68
C TYR A 795 -14.58 -10.34 -30.63
N ALA A 796 -14.23 -9.48 -31.60
CA ALA A 796 -15.16 -8.96 -32.62
C ALA A 796 -15.31 -9.88 -33.84
N ARG A 797 -14.58 -11.00 -33.91
CA ARG A 797 -14.65 -11.97 -35.01
C ARG A 797 -15.98 -12.71 -35.03
#